data_AF-A0A182W8E1-F1
#
_entry.id   AF-A0A182W8E1-F1
#
_cell.length_a   1.000
_cell.length_b   1.000
_cell.length_c   1.000
_cell.angle_alpha   90.00
_cell.angle_beta   90.00
_cell.angle_gamma   90.00
#
_symmetry.space_group_name_H-M   'P 1'
#
loop_
_entity.id
_entity.type
_entity.pdbx_description
1 polymer ?
#
loop_
_entity_poly.entity_id
_entity_poly.type
_entity_poly.pdbx_seq_one_letter_code
_entity_poly.pdbx_strand_id
1 'polypeptide(L)'
;MCCCSKRYSNTAKKLWAFGGVVAIFVAAAFFGFGLPAIIDAVALTEFRIKEGARVYENFFDGEVPIYFDIYLFNWTNPEEIRNPDVRPNFVQMGPYVFSERHERGMVSFNDNDTITFNQKRIWHYLPELSNGDYLNDRVTTLNPILATVGKTLEGDPLLSLLDGIIMGNNLAEFLYEDVPVREMLFDGHPDLLLTTLRDLLAVLPPGSAPDISLPPWEGFGWFVERNESLTYDGTFQMGTGTDNRINTGVMRQWNNAPQVPNYRGFCGQVRGSAGEVWPPMGRNLDSDNIPPLNLFLPDLCSAITLRHEREFTVHGLDGEMWVGDARNFDNGHTIPETECQCTASVDQCPFYRPGVLDVSECKFGAPLVVSYPHFYLAHPSYRTAVTGMNPDRAKHEFRFALHPFSGIPMTANGRIQYNMHLRDNGMILFQGVPDIIIPAFWIEQRMVLTENIADDLKLIENLRWGFIYTAFALCGVGALLLDLQKKIISLGCSAFLILLAIALGVSWPSISDQVLHDKLVIKNGSSNYQNWIKTPIPMYLEVYFFNWTNPDAVQTNESVKPHFVEMGPYTFSEVHERVNLVWNDNGTVTYDQRRIWHFVPELSNGTLDDEVTNLNVITLNAAHFLRNSYPLLKPFIDLFLKTEGSLLWKNKPVRELLFEGVKDPLLDLLKTLNTSSLNIPFDKFGWFVGRNLSDTFDGTFTMNTGTNGLEEMGFLTQWNGSPRTGMYRGKCGEVYGTSGELWPANSKTPPNITLFPSDICRSITLQGVEQVSLYNVQGMKYVGDERVFDNGVKYPEASCWCNADPAQCPDLKPGVFNASACKYGSPTFVSFPHFYLAHESYQTAVTGLNPNQTEHEFYMAIETKTGIPLDVRAQLQINEHLQPISGFSFYKHVPDVMIPMLWFRQRATLTQELAEQAKLALALPSLGLYVCVFFGSIGTILTIVFLFCSIKKWSQTSEMVPYEELQN
;
A
#
# COMPACT_ATOMS: atom_id res chain seq x y z
N MET A 1 -46.38 -39.20 -7.92
CA MET A 1 -47.59 -40.02 -8.20
C MET A 1 -48.25 -39.50 -9.47
N CYS A 2 -48.46 -40.33 -10.51
CA CYS A 2 -49.40 -40.13 -11.66
C CYS A 2 -49.06 -40.96 -12.93
N CYS A 3 -48.18 -41.97 -12.89
CA CYS A 3 -47.79 -42.70 -14.11
C CYS A 3 -48.53 -44.03 -14.40
N CYS A 4 -49.49 -44.47 -13.58
CA CYS A 4 -50.14 -45.78 -13.76
C CYS A 4 -51.67 -45.77 -13.63
N SER A 5 -52.36 -44.94 -14.43
CA SER A 5 -53.76 -45.15 -14.79
C SER A 5 -53.84 -45.46 -16.28
N LYS A 6 -54.53 -46.55 -16.66
CA LYS A 6 -54.73 -47.05 -18.04
C LYS A 6 -55.53 -46.10 -18.96
N ARG A 7 -55.67 -44.81 -18.59
CA ARG A 7 -56.53 -43.82 -19.28
C ARG A 7 -55.80 -42.68 -19.99
N TYR A 8 -54.46 -42.68 -20.06
CA TYR A 8 -53.74 -41.63 -20.81
C TYR A 8 -53.11 -42.15 -22.11
N SER A 9 -53.51 -41.49 -23.20
CA SER A 9 -53.07 -41.67 -24.60
C SER A 9 -51.54 -41.64 -24.74
N ASN A 10 -51.03 -42.27 -25.83
CA ASN A 10 -49.63 -42.17 -26.31
C ASN A 10 -49.07 -40.73 -26.29
N THR A 11 -49.93 -39.71 -26.30
CA THR A 11 -49.62 -38.29 -26.15
C THR A 11 -48.89 -37.95 -24.84
N ALA A 12 -49.23 -38.56 -23.70
CA ALA A 12 -48.63 -38.21 -22.39
C ALA A 12 -47.17 -38.70 -22.25
N LYS A 13 -46.84 -39.85 -22.84
CA LYS A 13 -45.45 -40.38 -22.89
C LYS A 13 -44.57 -39.58 -23.86
N LYS A 14 -45.15 -39.05 -24.95
CA LYS A 14 -44.49 -38.10 -25.85
C LYS A 14 -44.25 -36.75 -25.15
N LEU A 15 -45.19 -36.27 -24.32
CA LEU A 15 -45.05 -35.02 -23.57
C LEU A 15 -43.90 -35.03 -22.54
N TRP A 16 -43.68 -36.14 -21.83
CA TRP A 16 -42.57 -36.26 -20.87
C TRP A 16 -41.20 -36.39 -21.55
N ALA A 17 -41.14 -37.08 -22.70
CA ALA A 17 -39.93 -37.14 -23.53
C ALA A 17 -39.60 -35.77 -24.14
N PHE A 18 -40.64 -35.09 -24.64
CA PHE A 18 -40.57 -33.72 -25.12
C PHE A 18 -40.14 -32.77 -23.99
N GLY A 19 -40.67 -32.92 -22.77
CA GLY A 19 -40.26 -32.15 -21.60
C GLY A 19 -38.78 -32.35 -21.22
N GLY A 20 -38.25 -33.57 -21.32
CA GLY A 20 -36.82 -33.84 -21.10
C GLY A 20 -35.91 -33.25 -22.18
N VAL A 21 -36.31 -33.33 -23.44
CA VAL A 21 -35.58 -32.71 -24.57
C VAL A 21 -35.65 -31.18 -24.48
N VAL A 22 -36.83 -30.63 -24.18
CA VAL A 22 -37.02 -29.19 -23.92
C VAL A 22 -36.18 -28.73 -22.73
N ALA A 23 -36.10 -29.52 -21.65
CA ALA A 23 -35.24 -29.19 -20.51
C ALA A 23 -33.74 -29.15 -20.89
N ILE A 24 -33.28 -30.05 -21.76
CA ILE A 24 -31.89 -30.03 -22.27
C ILE A 24 -31.64 -28.81 -23.16
N PHE A 25 -32.58 -28.43 -24.03
CA PHE A 25 -32.46 -27.22 -24.85
C PHE A 25 -32.58 -25.94 -24.02
N VAL A 26 -33.41 -25.93 -22.97
CA VAL A 26 -33.49 -24.82 -22.00
C VAL A 26 -32.19 -24.73 -21.21
N ALA A 27 -31.60 -25.87 -20.80
CA ALA A 27 -30.29 -25.90 -20.19
C ALA A 27 -29.22 -25.40 -21.17
N ALA A 28 -29.22 -25.85 -22.42
CA ALA A 28 -28.30 -25.37 -23.45
C ALA A 28 -28.43 -23.86 -23.69
N ALA A 29 -29.66 -23.30 -23.71
CA ALA A 29 -29.89 -21.87 -23.79
C ALA A 29 -29.37 -21.13 -22.55
N PHE A 30 -29.56 -21.70 -21.35
CA PHE A 30 -29.03 -21.14 -20.11
C PHE A 30 -27.49 -21.16 -20.08
N PHE A 31 -26.85 -22.25 -20.52
CA PHE A 31 -25.39 -22.34 -20.64
C PHE A 31 -24.84 -21.44 -21.75
N GLY A 32 -25.53 -21.29 -22.89
CA GLY A 32 -25.05 -20.51 -24.03
C GLY A 32 -25.27 -19.01 -23.91
N PHE A 33 -26.30 -18.57 -23.19
CA PHE A 33 -26.67 -17.15 -23.07
C PHE A 33 -26.80 -16.67 -21.62
N GLY A 34 -27.37 -17.50 -20.73
CA GLY A 34 -27.60 -17.13 -19.33
C GLY A 34 -26.30 -16.99 -18.53
N LEU A 35 -25.45 -18.02 -18.52
CA LEU A 35 -24.19 -18.02 -17.78
C LEU A 35 -23.18 -17.00 -18.33
N PRO A 36 -22.97 -16.86 -19.65
CA PRO A 36 -22.13 -15.77 -20.19
C PRO A 36 -22.64 -14.38 -19.77
N ALA A 37 -23.95 -14.12 -19.78
CA ALA A 37 -24.49 -12.85 -19.31
C ALA A 37 -24.29 -12.65 -17.79
N ILE A 38 -24.35 -13.71 -16.98
CA ILE A 38 -24.03 -13.66 -15.56
C ILE A 38 -22.55 -13.36 -15.35
N ILE A 39 -21.65 -14.01 -16.10
CA ILE A 39 -20.21 -13.73 -16.04
C ILE A 39 -19.92 -12.29 -16.44
N ASP A 40 -20.52 -11.81 -17.53
CA ASP A 40 -20.36 -10.42 -17.98
C ASP A 40 -20.90 -9.46 -16.91
N ALA A 41 -22.00 -9.78 -16.23
CA ALA A 41 -22.55 -8.97 -15.13
C ALA A 41 -21.64 -8.96 -13.88
N VAL A 42 -21.08 -10.11 -13.50
CA VAL A 42 -20.14 -10.23 -12.37
C VAL A 42 -18.82 -9.53 -12.71
N ALA A 43 -18.29 -9.71 -13.91
CA ALA A 43 -17.10 -9.00 -14.38
C ALA A 43 -17.32 -7.48 -14.35
N LEU A 44 -18.50 -7.00 -14.75
CA LEU A 44 -18.86 -5.57 -14.67
C LEU A 44 -18.99 -5.05 -13.24
N THR A 45 -19.23 -5.89 -12.23
CA THR A 45 -19.17 -5.47 -10.83
C THR A 45 -17.75 -5.45 -10.30
N GLU A 46 -16.91 -6.40 -10.73
CA GLU A 46 -15.50 -6.50 -10.34
C GLU A 46 -14.61 -5.43 -10.98
N PHE A 47 -15.00 -4.92 -12.16
CA PHE A 47 -14.23 -3.91 -12.91
C PHE A 47 -14.63 -2.46 -12.61
N ARG A 48 -15.39 -2.21 -11.54
CA ARG A 48 -15.70 -0.86 -11.04
C ARG A 48 -14.78 -0.51 -9.90
N ILE A 49 -14.47 0.78 -9.74
CA ILE A 49 -13.75 1.27 -8.56
C ILE A 49 -14.77 1.42 -7.42
N LYS A 50 -15.07 0.29 -6.77
CA LYS A 50 -15.98 0.22 -5.62
C LYS A 50 -15.39 -0.71 -4.58
N GLU A 51 -15.50 -0.32 -3.31
CA GLU A 51 -15.04 -1.14 -2.17
C GLU A 51 -15.57 -2.59 -2.28
N GLY A 52 -14.65 -3.55 -2.13
CA GLY A 52 -14.89 -4.99 -2.30
C GLY A 52 -14.70 -5.54 -3.72
N ALA A 53 -14.51 -4.69 -4.74
CA ALA A 53 -14.20 -5.15 -6.11
C ALA A 53 -12.69 -5.36 -6.32
N ARG A 54 -12.28 -6.34 -7.13
CA ARG A 54 -10.85 -6.60 -7.39
C ARG A 54 -10.11 -5.41 -8.04
N VAL A 55 -10.77 -4.66 -8.93
CA VAL A 55 -10.16 -3.45 -9.53
C VAL A 55 -10.00 -2.33 -8.50
N TYR A 56 -10.87 -2.27 -7.48
CA TYR A 56 -10.68 -1.35 -6.37
C TYR A 56 -9.41 -1.73 -5.60
N GLU A 57 -9.23 -2.98 -5.18
CA GLU A 57 -8.04 -3.39 -4.42
C GLU A 57 -6.73 -3.10 -5.18
N ASN A 58 -6.66 -3.52 -6.45
CA ASN A 58 -5.50 -3.28 -7.32
C ASN A 58 -5.24 -1.80 -7.61
N PHE A 59 -6.27 -0.95 -7.52
CA PHE A 59 -6.12 0.48 -7.73
C PHE A 59 -5.40 1.18 -6.57
N PHE A 60 -5.56 0.70 -5.33
CA PHE A 60 -4.86 1.24 -4.16
C PHE A 60 -3.48 0.62 -3.97
N ASP A 61 -3.31 -0.63 -4.41
CA ASP A 61 -2.06 -1.37 -4.30
C ASP A 61 -1.89 -2.33 -5.49
N GLY A 62 -1.10 -1.91 -6.48
CA GLY A 62 -0.92 -2.66 -7.71
C GLY A 62 -0.02 -3.89 -7.54
N GLU A 63 -0.53 -5.07 -7.90
CA GLU A 63 0.23 -6.33 -7.90
C GLU A 63 1.26 -6.45 -9.03
N VAL A 64 1.21 -5.56 -10.04
CA VAL A 64 2.09 -5.60 -11.21
C VAL A 64 3.35 -4.79 -10.94
N PRO A 65 4.56 -5.38 -11.06
CA PRO A 65 5.80 -4.65 -10.86
C PRO A 65 5.97 -3.57 -11.95
N ILE A 66 6.20 -2.33 -11.52
CA ILE A 66 6.51 -1.20 -12.38
C ILE A 66 7.99 -0.86 -12.17
N TYR A 67 8.69 -0.60 -13.27
CA TYR A 67 10.07 -0.14 -13.25
C TYR A 67 10.16 1.26 -13.83
N PHE A 68 10.98 2.09 -13.21
CA PHE A 68 11.27 3.45 -13.62
C PHE A 68 12.74 3.53 -13.96
N ASP A 69 13.04 3.53 -15.26
CA ASP A 69 14.41 3.57 -15.78
C ASP A 69 14.76 5.02 -16.13
N ILE A 70 15.86 5.55 -15.60
CA ILE A 70 16.33 6.92 -15.87
C ILE A 70 17.64 6.86 -16.65
N TYR A 71 17.72 7.67 -17.70
CA TYR A 71 18.89 7.82 -18.55
C TYR A 71 19.32 9.29 -18.58
N LEU A 72 20.49 9.59 -18.02
CA LEU A 72 21.01 10.94 -17.95
C LEU A 72 21.87 11.27 -19.17
N PHE A 73 21.88 12.52 -19.60
CA PHE A 73 22.79 13.00 -20.66
C PHE A 73 23.93 13.81 -20.04
N ASN A 74 25.12 13.21 -19.99
CA ASN A 74 26.31 13.88 -19.49
C ASN A 74 26.90 14.83 -20.53
N TRP A 75 27.04 16.11 -20.18
CA TRP A 75 27.61 17.13 -21.03
C TRP A 75 29.14 17.14 -20.95
N THR A 76 29.80 16.71 -22.02
CA THR A 76 31.25 16.42 -22.01
C THR A 76 32.17 17.57 -22.42
N ASN A 77 31.65 18.61 -23.07
CA ASN A 77 32.40 19.78 -23.52
C ASN A 77 31.70 21.13 -23.19
N PRO A 78 31.23 21.34 -21.94
CA PRO A 78 30.43 22.51 -21.59
C PRO A 78 31.23 23.82 -21.65
N GLU A 79 32.55 23.78 -21.45
CA GLU A 79 33.44 24.95 -21.51
C GLU A 79 33.50 25.58 -22.91
N GLU A 80 33.29 24.78 -23.95
CA GLU A 80 33.40 25.21 -25.37
C GLU A 80 32.07 25.75 -25.92
N ILE A 81 31.02 25.84 -25.11
CA ILE A 81 29.66 26.20 -25.56
C ILE A 81 29.55 27.55 -26.28
N ARG A 82 30.46 28.48 -25.99
CA ARG A 82 30.51 29.80 -26.63
C ARG A 82 31.23 29.81 -27.97
N ASN A 83 31.87 28.70 -28.36
CA ASN A 83 32.53 28.58 -29.64
C ASN A 83 31.49 28.20 -30.71
N PRO A 84 31.19 29.07 -31.70
CA PRO A 84 30.16 28.80 -32.70
C PRO A 84 30.48 27.61 -33.62
N ASP A 85 31.75 27.18 -33.69
CA ASP A 85 32.18 26.03 -34.48
C ASP A 85 32.07 24.70 -33.72
N VAL A 86 31.79 24.74 -32.42
CA VAL A 86 31.71 23.56 -31.54
C VAL A 86 30.26 23.27 -31.18
N ARG A 87 29.86 22.01 -31.30
CA ARG A 87 28.54 21.56 -30.87
C ARG A 87 28.62 20.95 -29.47
N PRO A 88 27.61 21.17 -28.61
CA PRO A 88 27.51 20.49 -27.34
C PRO A 88 27.42 18.98 -27.54
N ASN A 89 28.27 18.23 -26.84
CA ASN A 89 28.34 16.78 -26.91
C ASN A 89 27.82 16.13 -25.65
N PHE A 90 26.79 15.30 -25.82
CA PHE A 90 26.13 14.58 -24.75
C PHE A 90 26.38 13.08 -24.86
N VAL A 91 26.74 12.45 -23.75
CA VAL A 91 26.89 11.00 -23.64
C VAL A 91 25.80 10.48 -22.70
N GLN A 92 25.00 9.53 -23.19
CA GLN A 92 23.98 8.90 -22.35
C GLN A 92 24.63 8.02 -21.28
N MET A 93 24.17 8.18 -20.04
CA MET A 93 24.49 7.35 -18.87
C MET A 93 23.24 6.59 -18.42
N GLY A 94 23.43 5.41 -17.83
CA GLY A 94 22.35 4.54 -17.34
C GLY A 94 22.04 3.33 -18.25
N PRO A 95 20.89 2.65 -18.02
CA PRO A 95 19.82 3.07 -17.12
C PRO A 95 20.23 3.01 -15.65
N TYR A 96 19.68 3.93 -14.87
CA TYR A 96 19.51 3.83 -13.42
C TYR A 96 18.08 3.33 -13.19
N VAL A 97 17.93 2.09 -12.74
CA VAL A 97 16.64 1.39 -12.64
C VAL A 97 16.13 1.47 -11.22
N PHE A 98 14.86 1.83 -11.09
CA PHE A 98 14.14 1.84 -9.81
C PHE A 98 12.91 0.96 -9.93
N SER A 99 12.58 0.19 -8.88
CA SER A 99 11.21 -0.30 -8.74
C SER A 99 10.32 0.87 -8.34
N GLU A 100 9.16 0.98 -8.97
CA GLU A 100 8.16 2.00 -8.67
C GLU A 100 6.91 1.31 -8.11
N ARG A 101 6.44 1.80 -6.96
CA ARG A 101 5.15 1.40 -6.38
C ARG A 101 4.26 2.61 -6.21
N HIS A 102 2.98 2.41 -6.49
CA HIS A 102 1.96 3.44 -6.41
C HIS A 102 1.04 3.15 -5.23
N GLU A 103 0.87 4.14 -4.36
CA GLU A 103 -0.09 4.10 -3.25
C GLU A 103 -1.08 5.26 -3.41
N ARG A 104 -2.30 5.07 -2.91
CA ARG A 104 -3.37 6.07 -2.97
C ARG A 104 -3.77 6.46 -1.54
N GLY A 105 -3.77 7.76 -1.25
CA GLY A 105 -4.13 8.31 0.06
C GLY A 105 -5.09 9.49 -0.07
N MET A 106 -5.59 10.01 1.05
CA MET A 106 -6.63 11.06 1.08
C MET A 106 -7.83 10.75 0.17
N VAL A 107 -8.29 9.50 0.22
CA VAL A 107 -9.31 9.04 -0.73
C VAL A 107 -10.70 9.37 -0.24
N SER A 108 -11.50 10.01 -1.11
CA SER A 108 -12.91 10.27 -0.87
C SER A 108 -13.77 9.84 -2.06
N PHE A 109 -14.84 9.10 -1.78
CA PHE A 109 -15.90 8.83 -2.74
C PHE A 109 -16.91 9.97 -2.73
N ASN A 110 -17.20 10.51 -3.92
CA ASN A 110 -18.07 11.66 -4.09
C ASN A 110 -19.46 11.21 -4.59
N ASP A 111 -20.50 11.97 -4.25
CA ASP A 111 -21.90 11.68 -4.64
C ASP A 111 -22.16 11.67 -6.16
N ASN A 112 -21.21 12.18 -6.95
CA ASN A 112 -21.30 12.28 -8.41
C ASN A 112 -20.59 11.12 -9.14
N ASP A 113 -20.49 9.95 -8.50
CA ASP A 113 -19.85 8.74 -9.05
C ASP A 113 -18.37 8.96 -9.43
N THR A 114 -17.67 9.79 -8.65
CA THR A 114 -16.24 10.02 -8.78
C THR A 114 -15.49 9.68 -7.49
N ILE A 115 -14.21 9.36 -7.63
CA ILE A 115 -13.26 9.17 -6.55
C ILE A 115 -12.22 10.30 -6.62
N THR A 116 -12.00 10.97 -5.49
CA THR A 116 -10.91 11.92 -5.31
C THR A 116 -9.81 11.25 -4.50
N PHE A 117 -8.55 11.40 -4.91
CA PHE A 117 -7.42 10.82 -4.20
C PHE A 117 -6.12 11.57 -4.49
N ASN A 118 -5.14 11.31 -3.65
CA ASN A 118 -3.76 11.73 -3.84
C ASN A 118 -2.89 10.50 -4.15
N GLN A 119 -1.93 10.68 -5.05
CA GLN A 119 -1.04 9.61 -5.52
C GLN A 119 0.33 9.76 -4.89
N LYS A 120 0.74 8.72 -4.17
CA LYS A 120 2.09 8.57 -3.63
C LYS A 120 2.88 7.60 -4.52
N ARG A 121 4.08 8.01 -4.91
CA ARG A 121 5.00 7.17 -5.68
C ARG A 121 6.22 6.86 -4.84
N ILE A 122 6.61 5.59 -4.81
CA ILE A 122 7.74 5.08 -4.05
C ILE A 122 8.73 4.49 -5.05
N TRP A 123 9.97 4.99 -5.03
CA TRP A 123 11.05 4.48 -5.86
C TRP A 123 12.13 3.84 -5.00
N HIS A 124 12.54 2.64 -5.37
CA HIS A 124 13.66 1.94 -4.75
C HIS A 124 14.69 1.53 -5.82
N TYR A 125 15.94 1.96 -5.63
CA TYR A 125 17.01 1.72 -6.60
C TYR A 125 17.38 0.23 -6.70
N LEU A 126 17.49 -0.28 -7.92
CA LEU A 126 17.82 -1.67 -8.24
C LEU A 126 19.19 -1.74 -8.94
N PRO A 127 20.30 -1.92 -8.20
CA PRO A 127 21.64 -1.94 -8.78
C PRO A 127 21.85 -3.10 -9.77
N GLU A 128 21.21 -4.24 -9.58
CA GLU A 128 21.35 -5.43 -10.42
C GLU A 128 20.73 -5.30 -11.81
N LEU A 129 19.78 -4.37 -11.98
CA LEU A 129 19.17 -4.04 -13.28
C LEU A 129 19.77 -2.77 -13.90
N SER A 130 20.61 -2.06 -13.16
CA SER A 130 21.22 -0.80 -13.57
C SER A 130 22.56 -1.02 -14.25
N ASN A 131 22.82 -0.30 -15.33
CA ASN A 131 24.15 -0.26 -15.94
C ASN A 131 25.01 0.87 -15.35
N GLY A 132 24.38 1.93 -14.84
CA GLY A 132 25.06 3.03 -14.15
C GLY A 132 25.20 2.75 -12.65
N ASP A 133 26.16 3.40 -12.00
CA ASP A 133 26.33 3.37 -10.55
C ASP A 133 25.67 4.60 -9.93
N TYR A 134 24.40 4.47 -9.52
CA TYR A 134 23.63 5.57 -8.93
C TYR A 134 24.33 6.29 -7.77
N LEU A 135 25.12 5.55 -6.97
CA LEU A 135 25.73 6.08 -5.75
C LEU A 135 27.01 6.87 -6.02
N ASN A 136 27.74 6.53 -7.09
CA ASN A 136 29.07 7.07 -7.36
C ASN A 136 29.19 7.87 -8.66
N ASP A 137 28.31 7.61 -9.64
CA ASP A 137 28.35 8.32 -10.91
C ASP A 137 28.09 9.81 -10.70
N ARG A 138 28.71 10.61 -11.56
CA ARG A 138 28.52 12.07 -11.61
C ARG A 138 28.07 12.46 -13.00
N VAL A 139 27.23 13.49 -13.06
CA VAL A 139 26.69 14.02 -14.30
C VAL A 139 26.96 15.52 -14.36
N THR A 140 27.47 15.96 -15.50
CA THR A 140 27.57 17.38 -15.83
C THR A 140 26.36 17.81 -16.64
N THR A 141 25.61 18.80 -16.14
CA THR A 141 24.40 19.34 -16.76
C THR A 141 24.34 20.86 -16.65
N LEU A 142 23.48 21.52 -17.44
CA LEU A 142 23.16 22.93 -17.25
C LEU A 142 22.60 23.15 -15.85
N ASN A 143 23.06 24.20 -15.14
CA ASN A 143 22.56 24.54 -13.81
C ASN A 143 21.08 24.99 -13.92
N PRO A 144 20.11 24.20 -13.41
CA PRO A 144 18.70 24.48 -13.67
C PRO A 144 18.17 25.69 -12.93
N ILE A 145 18.65 25.95 -11.71
CA ILE A 145 18.26 27.12 -10.92
C ILE A 145 18.71 28.39 -11.61
N LEU A 146 19.98 28.45 -12.01
CA LEU A 146 20.57 29.60 -12.69
C LEU A 146 19.85 29.87 -14.03
N ALA A 147 19.58 28.83 -14.82
CA ALA A 147 18.84 28.95 -16.07
C ALA A 147 17.38 29.43 -15.85
N THR A 148 16.75 29.03 -14.75
CA THR A 148 15.41 29.47 -14.36
C THR A 148 15.40 30.95 -13.99
N VAL A 149 16.35 31.40 -13.17
CA VAL A 149 16.50 32.82 -12.80
C VAL A 149 16.68 33.68 -14.03
N GLY A 150 17.59 33.28 -14.92
CA GLY A 150 17.87 34.02 -16.15
C GLY A 150 16.66 34.10 -17.08
N LYS A 151 15.91 33.00 -17.27
CA LYS A 151 14.68 33.02 -18.08
C LYS A 151 13.58 33.89 -17.45
N THR A 152 13.33 33.75 -16.16
CA THR A 152 12.19 34.41 -15.49
C THR A 152 12.38 35.92 -15.39
N LEU A 153 13.63 36.38 -15.25
CA LEU A 153 13.98 37.80 -15.14
C LEU A 153 14.49 38.40 -16.45
N GLU A 154 14.36 37.70 -17.57
CA GLU A 154 14.86 38.20 -18.85
C GLU A 154 14.16 39.52 -19.24
N GLY A 155 14.96 40.56 -19.45
CA GLY A 155 14.47 41.91 -19.72
C GLY A 155 13.97 42.69 -18.49
N ASP A 156 13.98 42.09 -17.30
CA ASP A 156 13.67 42.76 -16.04
C ASP A 156 14.87 43.58 -15.53
N PRO A 157 14.70 44.84 -15.11
CA PRO A 157 15.79 45.64 -14.54
C PRO A 157 16.51 44.99 -13.35
N LEU A 158 15.82 44.17 -12.55
CA LEU A 158 16.35 43.46 -11.38
C LEU A 158 17.39 42.39 -11.75
N LEU A 159 17.38 41.88 -13.00
CA LEU A 159 18.33 40.85 -13.44
C LEU A 159 19.78 41.33 -13.25
N SER A 160 20.06 42.58 -13.59
CA SER A 160 21.41 43.16 -13.46
C SER A 160 21.91 43.22 -12.02
N LEU A 161 21.01 43.50 -11.07
CA LEU A 161 21.32 43.53 -9.64
C LEU A 161 21.60 42.12 -9.12
N LEU A 162 20.73 41.16 -9.46
CA LEU A 162 20.87 39.77 -9.03
C LEU A 162 22.10 39.10 -9.65
N ASP A 163 22.37 39.33 -10.93
CA ASP A 163 23.59 38.82 -11.60
C ASP A 163 24.86 39.38 -10.93
N GLY A 164 24.85 40.65 -10.52
CA GLY A 164 25.92 41.24 -9.71
C GLY A 164 26.10 40.59 -8.33
N ILE A 165 25.00 40.22 -7.66
CA ILE A 165 25.03 39.48 -6.37
C ILE A 165 25.57 38.06 -6.57
N ILE A 166 25.13 37.36 -7.62
CA ILE A 166 25.55 36.01 -7.97
C ILE A 166 27.06 35.98 -8.19
N MET A 167 27.56 36.85 -9.07
CA MET A 167 28.99 36.92 -9.40
C MET A 167 29.82 37.45 -8.24
N GLY A 168 29.32 38.45 -7.50
CA GLY A 168 30.05 39.07 -6.38
C GLY A 168 30.22 38.17 -5.16
N ASN A 169 29.34 37.19 -4.97
CA ASN A 169 29.38 36.24 -3.85
C ASN A 169 29.75 34.82 -4.27
N ASN A 170 30.13 34.61 -5.54
CA ASN A 170 30.43 33.29 -6.11
C ASN A 170 29.29 32.26 -5.89
N LEU A 171 28.04 32.69 -6.05
CA LEU A 171 26.87 31.80 -5.91
C LEU A 171 26.74 30.82 -7.08
N ALA A 172 27.30 31.17 -8.23
CA ALA A 172 27.49 30.28 -9.38
C ALA A 172 28.79 30.67 -10.09
N GLU A 173 29.66 29.69 -10.35
CA GLU A 173 30.92 29.90 -11.06
C GLU A 173 30.78 29.62 -12.57
N PHE A 174 30.00 28.60 -12.92
CA PHE A 174 29.75 28.17 -14.29
C PHE A 174 28.24 28.10 -14.57
N LEU A 175 27.87 28.16 -15.86
CA LEU A 175 26.48 27.93 -16.27
C LEU A 175 26.04 26.47 -16.14
N TYR A 176 26.97 25.56 -15.90
CA TYR A 176 26.77 24.13 -15.71
C TYR A 176 27.24 23.71 -14.32
N GLU A 177 26.80 22.56 -13.87
CA GLU A 177 27.21 21.94 -12.62
C GLU A 177 27.58 20.47 -12.86
N ASP A 178 28.56 19.99 -12.09
CA ASP A 178 28.93 18.58 -12.02
C ASP A 178 28.54 18.06 -10.64
N VAL A 179 27.59 17.12 -10.62
CA VAL A 179 26.95 16.65 -9.38
C VAL A 179 26.79 15.14 -9.36
N PRO A 180 26.79 14.50 -8.18
CA PRO A 180 26.45 13.09 -8.05
C PRO A 180 25.05 12.80 -8.62
N VAL A 181 24.90 11.66 -9.29
CA VAL A 181 23.63 11.24 -9.89
C VAL A 181 22.52 11.15 -8.85
N ARG A 182 22.80 10.60 -7.66
CA ARG A 182 21.82 10.51 -6.56
C ARG A 182 21.28 11.88 -6.11
N GLU A 183 22.15 12.88 -6.07
CA GLU A 183 21.80 14.24 -5.65
C GLU A 183 21.01 14.96 -6.73
N MET A 184 21.43 14.81 -7.99
CA MET A 184 20.71 15.37 -9.15
C MET A 184 19.31 14.76 -9.33
N LEU A 185 19.09 13.51 -8.91
CA LEU A 185 17.81 12.82 -9.06
C LEU A 185 16.89 12.97 -7.83
N PHE A 186 17.18 12.28 -6.73
CA PHE A 186 16.23 12.13 -5.61
C PHE A 186 16.71 12.77 -4.30
N ASP A 187 18.01 12.67 -3.97
CA ASP A 187 18.53 13.12 -2.67
C ASP A 187 18.51 14.65 -2.57
N GLY A 188 18.69 15.33 -3.70
CA GLY A 188 18.85 16.78 -3.79
C GLY A 188 20.24 17.24 -3.34
N HIS A 189 20.86 18.16 -4.07
CA HIS A 189 22.05 18.88 -3.58
C HIS A 189 21.67 20.25 -3.01
N PRO A 190 22.33 20.71 -1.93
CA PRO A 190 22.20 22.09 -1.49
C PRO A 190 22.64 23.06 -2.59
N ASP A 191 21.76 23.99 -2.96
CA ASP A 191 22.05 25.03 -3.94
C ASP A 191 22.04 26.39 -3.24
N LEU A 192 23.22 27.01 -3.16
CA LEU A 192 23.41 28.28 -2.45
C LEU A 192 22.67 29.44 -3.14
N LEU A 193 22.50 29.39 -4.45
CA LEU A 193 21.74 30.39 -5.20
C LEU A 193 20.25 30.28 -4.84
N LEU A 194 19.70 29.07 -4.80
CA LEU A 194 18.31 28.81 -4.43
C LEU A 194 18.01 29.29 -3.01
N THR A 195 18.87 28.98 -2.03
CA THR A 195 18.68 29.43 -0.64
C THR A 195 18.79 30.95 -0.52
N THR A 196 19.81 31.55 -1.14
CA THR A 196 19.99 33.02 -1.14
C THR A 196 18.81 33.74 -1.79
N LEU A 197 18.25 33.20 -2.87
CA LEU A 197 17.08 33.78 -3.53
C LEU A 197 15.85 33.74 -2.64
N ARG A 198 15.62 32.65 -1.90
CA ARG A 198 14.50 32.58 -0.94
C ARG A 198 14.67 33.59 0.19
N ASP A 199 15.87 33.68 0.76
CA ASP A 199 16.16 34.63 1.82
C ASP A 199 15.96 36.07 1.34
N LEU A 200 16.39 36.37 0.10
CA LEU A 200 16.23 37.69 -0.50
C LEU A 200 14.75 38.01 -0.76
N LEU A 201 13.98 37.08 -1.33
CA LEU A 201 12.54 37.24 -1.57
C LEU A 201 11.76 37.44 -0.26
N ALA A 202 12.17 36.79 0.84
CA ALA A 202 11.54 36.95 2.15
C ALA A 202 11.75 38.35 2.77
N VAL A 203 12.79 39.07 2.36
CA VAL A 203 13.13 40.41 2.87
C VAL A 203 12.53 41.54 2.02
N LEU A 204 12.06 41.25 0.80
CA LEU A 204 11.49 42.26 -0.08
C LEU A 204 10.09 42.73 0.38
N PRO A 205 9.78 44.04 0.30
CA PRO A 205 8.45 44.56 0.58
C PRO A 205 7.35 43.89 -0.27
N PRO A 206 6.14 43.66 0.28
CA PRO A 206 5.02 43.11 -0.48
C PRO A 206 4.73 43.93 -1.74
N GLY A 207 4.66 43.27 -2.90
CA GLY A 207 4.43 43.90 -4.21
C GLY A 207 5.68 44.42 -4.93
N SER A 208 6.87 44.24 -4.35
CA SER A 208 8.16 44.56 -5.01
C SER A 208 8.96 43.33 -5.44
N ALA A 209 8.53 42.13 -5.03
CA ALA A 209 9.13 40.87 -5.45
C ALA A 209 8.73 40.55 -6.91
N PRO A 210 9.69 40.10 -7.75
CA PRO A 210 9.37 39.58 -9.07
C PRO A 210 8.51 38.31 -8.97
N ASP A 211 7.72 38.02 -10.00
CA ASP A 211 6.87 36.82 -10.08
C ASP A 211 7.72 35.58 -10.36
N ILE A 212 8.50 35.16 -9.36
CA ILE A 212 9.35 33.98 -9.40
C ILE A 212 8.75 32.94 -8.47
N SER A 213 8.24 31.86 -9.05
CA SER A 213 7.89 30.66 -8.30
C SER A 213 9.17 29.85 -8.08
N LEU A 214 9.66 29.80 -6.84
CA LEU A 214 10.75 28.90 -6.47
C LEU A 214 10.17 27.59 -5.91
N PRO A 215 10.84 26.44 -6.12
CA PRO A 215 10.48 25.22 -5.40
C PRO A 215 10.52 25.47 -3.88
N PRO A 216 9.80 24.70 -3.04
CA PRO A 216 9.81 24.88 -1.59
C PRO A 216 10.93 24.13 -0.84
N TRP A 217 11.65 23.20 -1.49
CA TRP A 217 12.56 22.24 -0.86
C TRP A 217 13.98 22.77 -0.60
N GLU A 218 14.67 22.37 0.47
CA GLU A 218 15.98 22.93 0.88
C GLU A 218 17.17 22.66 -0.08
N GLY A 219 16.97 21.87 -1.15
CA GLY A 219 17.96 21.60 -2.20
C GLY A 219 17.32 21.41 -3.58
N PHE A 220 18.15 21.18 -4.61
CA PHE A 220 17.71 20.93 -5.98
C PHE A 220 17.97 19.48 -6.41
N GLY A 221 16.97 18.89 -7.08
CA GLY A 221 17.06 17.62 -7.80
C GLY A 221 15.80 17.44 -8.65
N TRP A 222 15.85 16.64 -9.71
CA TRP A 222 14.73 16.47 -10.65
C TRP A 222 13.48 15.86 -10.01
N PHE A 223 13.66 15.06 -8.96
CA PHE A 223 12.61 14.36 -8.22
C PHE A 223 12.74 14.53 -6.70
N VAL A 224 13.41 15.59 -6.25
CA VAL A 224 13.60 15.88 -4.82
C VAL A 224 12.26 16.01 -4.10
N GLU A 225 12.15 15.39 -2.91
CA GLU A 225 10.91 15.29 -2.12
C GLU A 225 9.69 14.69 -2.86
N ARG A 226 9.87 14.11 -4.05
CA ARG A 226 8.80 13.40 -4.74
C ARG A 226 8.65 11.98 -4.22
N ASN A 227 9.77 11.34 -3.87
CA ASN A 227 9.76 9.98 -3.34
C ASN A 227 8.95 9.92 -2.04
N GLU A 228 7.97 9.03 -1.98
CA GLU A 228 7.05 8.83 -0.86
C GLU A 228 6.12 10.01 -0.54
N SER A 229 6.12 11.07 -1.36
CA SER A 229 5.23 12.21 -1.16
C SER A 229 3.83 11.91 -1.67
N LEU A 230 2.83 12.13 -0.80
CA LEU A 230 1.43 11.99 -1.13
C LEU A 230 0.86 13.23 -1.84
N THR A 231 1.50 14.39 -1.70
CA THR A 231 0.97 15.67 -2.20
C THR A 231 1.63 16.14 -3.49
N TYR A 232 2.81 15.63 -3.84
CA TYR A 232 3.61 16.12 -4.98
C TYR A 232 2.87 16.03 -6.32
N ASP A 233 2.28 14.87 -6.64
CA ASP A 233 1.60 14.63 -7.91
C ASP A 233 0.23 15.33 -8.01
N GLY A 234 -0.21 15.99 -6.93
CA GLY A 234 -1.48 16.68 -6.84
C GLY A 234 -2.66 15.77 -6.51
N THR A 235 -3.85 16.38 -6.53
CA THR A 235 -5.12 15.69 -6.24
C THR A 235 -5.82 15.30 -7.55
N PHE A 236 -6.16 14.04 -7.68
CA PHE A 236 -6.82 13.45 -8.83
C PHE A 236 -8.30 13.27 -8.52
N GLN A 237 -9.18 13.56 -9.49
CA GLN A 237 -10.57 13.16 -9.45
C GLN A 237 -10.92 12.40 -10.73
N MET A 238 -11.45 11.19 -10.61
CA MET A 238 -11.82 10.36 -11.75
C MET A 238 -13.14 9.60 -11.54
N GLY A 239 -13.76 9.15 -12.63
CA GLY A 239 -14.98 8.34 -12.57
C GLY A 239 -14.73 6.94 -12.01
N THR A 240 -15.62 6.49 -11.11
CA THR A 240 -15.58 5.14 -10.53
C THR A 240 -16.17 4.07 -11.45
N GLY A 241 -17.03 4.50 -12.39
CA GLY A 241 -17.81 3.63 -13.26
C GLY A 241 -19.06 3.04 -12.60
N THR A 242 -19.46 3.52 -11.42
CA THR A 242 -20.69 3.08 -10.74
C THR A 242 -21.95 3.49 -11.50
N ASP A 243 -21.91 4.65 -12.15
CA ASP A 243 -22.93 5.17 -13.05
C ASP A 243 -22.94 4.42 -14.39
N ASN A 244 -21.81 4.42 -15.08
CA ASN A 244 -21.61 3.83 -16.39
C ASN A 244 -20.17 3.33 -16.49
N ARG A 245 -20.01 2.07 -16.91
CA ARG A 245 -18.69 1.44 -17.10
C ARG A 245 -17.73 2.23 -17.99
N ILE A 246 -18.24 3.06 -18.90
CA ILE A 246 -17.42 3.88 -19.80
C ILE A 246 -16.67 4.99 -19.03
N ASN A 247 -17.14 5.34 -17.83
CA ASN A 247 -16.54 6.37 -16.98
C ASN A 247 -15.45 5.82 -16.04
N THR A 248 -15.26 4.50 -15.94
CA THR A 248 -14.25 3.91 -15.05
C THR A 248 -12.84 4.40 -15.40
N GLY A 249 -12.15 5.01 -14.42
CA GLY A 249 -10.78 5.48 -14.58
C GLY A 249 -10.64 6.74 -15.46
N VAL A 250 -11.75 7.39 -15.83
CA VAL A 250 -11.71 8.61 -16.66
C VAL A 250 -11.51 9.84 -15.77
N MET A 251 -10.42 10.55 -16.01
CA MET A 251 -10.04 11.80 -15.33
C MET A 251 -11.11 12.89 -15.54
N ARG A 252 -11.45 13.58 -14.44
CA ARG A 252 -12.40 14.71 -14.39
C ARG A 252 -11.71 16.00 -14.00
N GLN A 253 -10.89 15.95 -12.96
CA GLN A 253 -10.16 17.10 -12.44
C GLN A 253 -8.77 16.69 -11.98
N TRP A 254 -7.85 17.63 -12.04
CA TRP A 254 -6.53 17.56 -11.42
C TRP A 254 -6.31 18.86 -10.68
N ASN A 255 -5.90 18.78 -9.42
CA ASN A 255 -5.81 19.93 -8.49
C ASN A 255 -7.10 20.76 -8.43
N ASN A 256 -8.24 20.07 -8.32
CA ASN A 256 -9.59 20.65 -8.23
C ASN A 256 -10.02 21.50 -9.46
N ALA A 257 -9.34 21.34 -10.59
CA ALA A 257 -9.67 22.02 -11.84
C ALA A 257 -9.83 21.04 -13.00
N PRO A 258 -10.82 21.24 -13.90
CA PRO A 258 -10.98 20.42 -15.12
C PRO A 258 -10.04 20.86 -16.26
N GLN A 259 -9.31 21.95 -16.07
CA GLN A 259 -8.30 22.45 -16.99
C GLN A 259 -7.06 22.87 -16.20
N VAL A 260 -5.89 22.63 -16.79
CA VAL A 260 -4.62 23.16 -16.29
C VAL A 260 -4.43 24.61 -16.76
N PRO A 261 -3.75 25.46 -15.99
CA PRO A 261 -3.61 26.88 -16.33
C PRO A 261 -2.71 27.13 -17.55
N ASN A 262 -1.79 26.21 -17.86
CA ASN A 262 -0.67 26.50 -18.78
C ASN A 262 -1.01 26.43 -20.27
N TYR A 263 -1.99 25.61 -20.64
CA TYR A 263 -2.32 25.38 -22.05
C TYR A 263 -3.72 25.86 -22.35
N ARG A 264 -3.90 26.45 -23.54
CA ARG A 264 -5.19 27.01 -23.95
C ARG A 264 -6.16 25.90 -24.38
N GLY A 265 -7.45 26.19 -24.31
CA GLY A 265 -8.49 25.36 -24.92
C GLY A 265 -8.43 23.87 -24.52
N PHE A 266 -8.54 22.98 -25.50
CA PHE A 266 -8.57 21.54 -25.22
C PHE A 266 -7.19 20.95 -24.83
N CYS A 267 -6.07 21.63 -25.16
CA CYS A 267 -4.73 21.17 -24.81
C CYS A 267 -4.50 21.21 -23.28
N GLY A 268 -5.18 22.13 -22.58
CA GLY A 268 -5.17 22.22 -21.13
C GLY A 268 -6.24 21.36 -20.45
N GLN A 269 -7.11 20.68 -21.19
CA GLN A 269 -8.19 19.91 -20.58
C GLN A 269 -7.66 18.66 -19.88
N VAL A 270 -8.08 18.47 -18.63
CA VAL A 270 -7.86 17.22 -17.90
C VAL A 270 -8.76 16.15 -18.54
N ARG A 271 -8.16 15.19 -19.25
CA ARG A 271 -8.87 14.19 -20.05
C ARG A 271 -8.11 12.88 -20.16
N GLY A 272 -8.84 11.79 -20.40
CA GLY A 272 -8.25 10.45 -20.52
C GLY A 272 -8.23 9.69 -19.20
N SER A 273 -7.30 8.76 -19.05
CA SER A 273 -7.02 8.06 -17.79
C SER A 273 -5.69 8.54 -17.21
N ALA A 274 -5.44 8.26 -15.93
CA ALA A 274 -4.11 8.38 -15.31
C ALA A 274 -3.16 7.23 -15.71
N GLY A 275 -3.69 6.15 -16.30
CA GLY A 275 -2.94 5.05 -16.91
C GLY A 275 -3.20 3.68 -16.30
N GLU A 276 -3.63 3.63 -15.04
CA GLU A 276 -3.74 2.39 -14.26
C GLU A 276 -5.08 1.67 -14.46
N VAL A 277 -6.16 2.42 -14.62
CA VAL A 277 -7.53 1.89 -14.78
C VAL A 277 -8.18 2.46 -16.02
N TRP A 278 -8.85 1.60 -16.79
CA TRP A 278 -9.57 1.99 -17.99
C TRP A 278 -10.97 1.37 -18.04
N PRO A 279 -11.86 1.94 -18.88
CA PRO A 279 -13.20 1.41 -19.06
C PRO A 279 -13.23 -0.06 -19.53
N PRO A 280 -13.86 -0.98 -18.77
CA PRO A 280 -14.06 -2.36 -19.19
C PRO A 280 -15.17 -2.47 -20.26
N MET A 281 -15.03 -3.41 -21.20
CA MET A 281 -16.01 -3.69 -22.26
C MET A 281 -16.51 -2.43 -22.99
N GLY A 282 -15.65 -1.41 -23.05
CA GLY A 282 -16.01 -0.03 -23.42
C GLY A 282 -15.85 0.25 -24.91
N ARG A 283 -15.29 -0.69 -25.69
CA ARG A 283 -14.97 -0.48 -27.10
C ARG A 283 -15.50 -1.65 -27.92
N ASN A 284 -16.51 -1.38 -28.75
CA ASN A 284 -16.80 -2.25 -29.89
C ASN A 284 -15.57 -2.18 -30.81
N LEU A 285 -14.68 -3.16 -30.69
CA LEU A 285 -13.54 -3.33 -31.59
C LEU A 285 -13.98 -3.91 -32.95
N ASP A 286 -15.28 -4.13 -33.13
CA ASP A 286 -15.91 -4.42 -34.42
C ASP A 286 -15.96 -3.14 -35.27
N SER A 287 -14.85 -2.74 -35.90
CA SER A 287 -14.76 -2.05 -37.21
C SER A 287 -13.42 -1.33 -37.42
N ASP A 288 -13.13 -1.00 -38.68
CA ASP A 288 -11.95 -0.34 -39.26
C ASP A 288 -11.53 1.02 -38.63
N ASN A 289 -12.00 1.41 -37.44
CA ASN A 289 -11.70 2.71 -36.82
C ASN A 289 -11.64 2.67 -35.28
N ILE A 290 -10.56 2.11 -34.73
CA ILE A 290 -10.29 2.06 -33.29
C ILE A 290 -9.92 3.48 -32.77
N PRO A 291 -10.61 4.02 -31.74
CA PRO A 291 -10.37 5.38 -31.27
C PRO A 291 -9.00 5.53 -30.58
N PRO A 292 -8.43 6.74 -30.60
CA PRO A 292 -7.18 7.01 -29.89
C PRO A 292 -7.36 6.97 -28.37
N LEU A 293 -6.28 6.63 -27.66
CA LEU A 293 -6.20 6.69 -26.20
C LEU A 293 -5.73 8.06 -25.74
N ASN A 294 -6.27 8.56 -24.64
CA ASN A 294 -5.77 9.77 -23.99
C ASN A 294 -5.25 9.41 -22.60
N LEU A 295 -4.03 9.83 -22.29
CA LEU A 295 -3.35 9.59 -21.03
C LEU A 295 -2.95 10.93 -20.42
N PHE A 296 -3.48 11.24 -19.24
CA PHE A 296 -3.10 12.45 -18.51
C PHE A 296 -1.79 12.19 -17.75
N LEU A 297 -0.76 12.99 -18.03
CA LEU A 297 0.54 12.89 -17.40
C LEU A 297 0.77 14.10 -16.50
N PRO A 298 0.76 13.96 -15.16
CA PRO A 298 1.04 15.06 -14.22
C PRO A 298 2.39 15.73 -14.50
N ASP A 299 3.35 14.93 -14.97
CA ASP A 299 4.69 15.38 -15.37
C ASP A 299 4.70 16.40 -16.50
N LEU A 300 3.74 16.30 -17.43
CA LEU A 300 3.57 17.22 -18.56
C LEU A 300 2.50 18.28 -18.29
N CYS A 301 1.74 18.10 -17.21
CA CYS A 301 0.56 18.88 -16.88
C CYS A 301 -0.44 18.88 -18.06
N SER A 302 -0.49 17.80 -18.83
CA SER A 302 -1.30 17.68 -20.04
C SER A 302 -1.59 16.23 -20.37
N ALA A 303 -2.58 16.02 -21.24
CA ALA A 303 -2.92 14.71 -21.76
C ALA A 303 -2.28 14.46 -23.13
N ILE A 304 -1.56 13.36 -23.25
CA ILE A 304 -1.06 12.85 -24.53
C ILE A 304 -2.11 11.96 -25.20
N THR A 305 -2.06 11.90 -26.53
CA THR A 305 -2.92 11.08 -27.36
C THR A 305 -2.10 9.98 -28.05
N LEU A 306 -2.53 8.73 -27.90
CA LEU A 306 -1.91 7.56 -28.52
C LEU A 306 -2.82 7.00 -29.60
N ARG A 307 -2.24 6.63 -30.75
CA ARG A 307 -2.97 6.01 -31.87
C ARG A 307 -2.86 4.50 -31.83
N HIS A 308 -3.92 3.81 -32.22
CA HIS A 308 -3.88 2.36 -32.37
C HIS A 308 -2.86 1.97 -33.45
N GLU A 309 -2.14 0.87 -33.23
CA GLU A 309 -1.19 0.34 -34.19
C GLU A 309 -1.52 -1.09 -34.62
N ARG A 310 -1.67 -2.01 -33.67
CA ARG A 310 -1.78 -3.45 -33.94
C ARG A 310 -2.28 -4.22 -32.73
N GLU A 311 -2.65 -5.47 -32.98
CA GLU A 311 -2.87 -6.48 -31.94
C GLU A 311 -1.54 -6.81 -31.20
N PHE A 312 -1.67 -7.19 -29.94
CA PHE A 312 -0.58 -7.50 -29.03
C PHE A 312 -0.93 -8.69 -28.14
N THR A 313 -0.02 -9.65 -28.02
CA THR A 313 -0.21 -10.82 -27.16
C THR A 313 0.93 -10.90 -26.15
N VAL A 314 0.61 -11.13 -24.88
CA VAL A 314 1.60 -11.40 -23.83
C VAL A 314 1.10 -12.52 -22.93
N HIS A 315 1.99 -13.45 -22.57
CA HIS A 315 1.62 -14.65 -21.83
C HIS A 315 0.47 -15.46 -22.45
N GLY A 316 0.17 -15.32 -23.76
CA GLY A 316 -0.97 -15.96 -24.41
C GLY A 316 -2.33 -15.31 -24.11
N LEU A 317 -2.35 -14.09 -23.56
CA LEU A 317 -3.51 -13.22 -23.46
C LEU A 317 -3.47 -12.20 -24.62
N ASP A 318 -4.57 -12.06 -25.35
CA ASP A 318 -4.66 -11.17 -26.51
C ASP A 318 -5.13 -9.76 -26.13
N GLY A 319 -4.63 -8.76 -26.84
CA GLY A 319 -4.77 -7.35 -26.50
C GLY A 319 -4.53 -6.42 -27.68
N GLU A 320 -4.67 -5.13 -27.42
CA GLU A 320 -4.52 -4.07 -28.43
C GLU A 320 -3.40 -3.11 -28.03
N MET A 321 -2.59 -2.65 -28.99
CA MET A 321 -1.45 -1.75 -28.77
C MET A 321 -1.67 -0.38 -29.38
N TRP A 322 -1.36 0.65 -28.59
CA TRP A 322 -1.30 2.05 -28.99
C TRP A 322 0.11 2.60 -28.86
N VAL A 323 0.43 3.55 -29.75
CA VAL A 323 1.74 4.21 -29.80
C VAL A 323 1.61 5.72 -29.81
N GLY A 324 2.60 6.39 -29.23
CA GLY A 324 2.74 7.84 -29.33
C GLY A 324 3.16 8.26 -30.74
N ASP A 325 2.59 9.35 -31.25
CA ASP A 325 2.94 9.91 -32.56
C ASP A 325 3.28 11.42 -32.46
N ALA A 326 3.60 12.01 -33.61
CA ALA A 326 4.07 13.40 -33.69
C ALA A 326 3.04 14.43 -33.18
N ARG A 327 1.75 14.09 -33.08
CA ARG A 327 0.69 14.99 -32.58
C ARG A 327 0.99 15.49 -31.17
N ASN A 328 1.61 14.65 -30.33
CA ASN A 328 1.80 14.98 -28.93
C ASN A 328 2.66 16.23 -28.74
N PHE A 329 3.55 16.55 -29.68
CA PHE A 329 4.49 17.67 -29.58
C PHE A 329 4.53 18.51 -30.87
N ASP A 330 3.43 18.62 -31.62
CA ASP A 330 3.42 19.29 -32.93
C ASP A 330 3.33 20.82 -32.85
N ASN A 331 2.72 21.39 -31.80
CA ASN A 331 2.54 22.83 -31.59
C ASN A 331 1.82 23.59 -32.74
N GLY A 332 0.89 22.95 -33.45
CA GLY A 332 0.09 23.58 -34.51
C GLY A 332 0.81 23.72 -35.85
N HIS A 333 2.00 23.13 -36.03
CA HIS A 333 2.76 23.21 -37.28
C HIS A 333 2.14 22.39 -38.40
N THR A 334 1.72 21.16 -38.11
CA THR A 334 1.12 20.25 -39.10
C THR A 334 -0.31 19.87 -38.75
N ILE A 335 -0.68 19.96 -37.47
CA ILE A 335 -1.99 19.59 -36.95
C ILE A 335 -2.62 20.82 -36.29
N PRO A 336 -3.57 21.52 -36.96
CA PRO A 336 -4.12 22.78 -36.43
C PRO A 336 -4.70 22.69 -35.02
N GLU A 337 -5.25 21.53 -34.65
CA GLU A 337 -5.77 21.30 -33.30
C GLU A 337 -4.67 21.50 -32.23
N THR A 338 -3.41 21.16 -32.51
CA THR A 338 -2.33 21.22 -31.51
C THR A 338 -1.75 22.63 -31.32
N GLU A 339 -2.28 23.66 -31.98
CA GLU A 339 -1.86 25.06 -31.82
C GLU A 339 -1.93 25.53 -30.35
N CYS A 340 -2.90 25.00 -29.60
CA CYS A 340 -3.07 25.32 -28.19
C CYS A 340 -1.99 24.76 -27.24
N GLN A 341 -1.05 23.96 -27.74
CA GLN A 341 0.13 23.49 -27.00
C GLN A 341 1.17 24.60 -26.80
N CYS A 342 1.16 25.62 -27.67
CA CYS A 342 2.05 26.76 -27.55
C CYS A 342 1.64 27.63 -26.35
N THR A 343 2.55 27.81 -25.41
CA THR A 343 2.39 28.59 -24.15
C THR A 343 2.64 30.08 -24.35
N ALA A 344 3.43 30.48 -25.37
CA ALA A 344 3.69 31.87 -25.70
C ALA A 344 2.41 32.65 -26.05
N SER A 345 2.49 33.99 -26.11
CA SER A 345 1.36 34.81 -26.55
C SER A 345 0.92 34.41 -27.96
N VAL A 346 -0.38 34.55 -28.26
CA VAL A 346 -0.97 34.01 -29.50
C VAL A 346 -0.27 34.54 -30.76
N ASP A 347 0.20 35.79 -30.73
CA ASP A 347 0.96 36.43 -31.81
C ASP A 347 2.39 35.88 -31.98
N GLN A 348 2.94 35.20 -30.97
CA GLN A 348 4.26 34.58 -30.98
C GLN A 348 4.21 33.09 -31.32
N CYS A 349 3.01 32.51 -31.47
CA CYS A 349 2.85 31.09 -31.80
C CYS A 349 2.87 30.83 -33.32
N PRO A 350 3.45 29.70 -33.76
CA PRO A 350 4.19 28.73 -32.96
C PRO A 350 5.62 29.19 -32.65
N PHE A 351 6.03 29.08 -31.37
CA PHE A 351 7.35 29.48 -30.90
C PHE A 351 8.41 28.38 -31.12
N TYR A 352 8.15 27.17 -30.59
CA TYR A 352 9.01 26.01 -30.81
C TYR A 352 8.70 25.32 -32.14
N ARG A 353 9.70 24.70 -32.76
CA ARG A 353 9.52 23.78 -33.90
C ARG A 353 8.83 22.48 -33.43
N PRO A 354 8.22 21.69 -34.33
CA PRO A 354 7.52 20.47 -33.91
C PRO A 354 8.50 19.45 -33.32
N GLY A 355 8.07 18.74 -32.28
CA GLY A 355 8.82 17.71 -31.58
C GLY A 355 9.15 17.98 -30.11
N VAL A 356 8.80 19.15 -29.57
CA VAL A 356 9.00 19.51 -28.17
C VAL A 356 7.74 20.18 -27.60
N LEU A 357 7.50 20.07 -26.29
CA LEU A 357 6.39 20.71 -25.58
C LEU A 357 6.91 21.50 -24.39
N ASP A 358 6.49 22.76 -24.26
CA ASP A 358 6.88 23.60 -23.13
C ASP A 358 6.10 23.26 -21.86
N VAL A 359 6.81 22.86 -20.81
CA VAL A 359 6.22 22.51 -19.50
C VAL A 359 6.63 23.49 -18.41
N SER A 360 7.26 24.61 -18.78
CA SER A 360 7.90 25.52 -17.83
C SER A 360 6.97 26.09 -16.75
N GLU A 361 5.76 26.49 -17.12
CA GLU A 361 4.81 27.10 -16.18
C GLU A 361 4.40 26.16 -15.04
N CYS A 362 4.31 24.83 -15.26
CA CYS A 362 4.03 23.89 -14.16
C CYS A 362 5.29 23.30 -13.53
N LYS A 363 6.47 23.76 -13.95
CA LYS A 363 7.77 23.38 -13.39
C LYS A 363 8.51 24.61 -12.86
N PHE A 364 7.80 25.43 -12.08
CA PHE A 364 8.38 26.58 -11.36
C PHE A 364 9.08 27.60 -12.28
N GLY A 365 8.59 27.75 -13.52
CA GLY A 365 9.16 28.67 -14.52
C GLY A 365 10.44 28.19 -15.20
N ALA A 366 10.97 27.03 -14.82
CA ALA A 366 12.21 26.49 -15.39
C ALA A 366 12.12 26.37 -16.92
N PRO A 367 13.21 26.59 -17.68
CA PRO A 367 13.22 26.53 -19.15
C PRO A 367 13.10 25.10 -19.71
N LEU A 368 12.15 24.31 -19.19
CA LEU A 368 11.98 22.89 -19.50
C LEU A 368 11.05 22.66 -20.67
N VAL A 369 11.52 21.82 -21.60
CA VAL A 369 10.71 21.31 -22.71
C VAL A 369 10.82 19.79 -22.79
N VAL A 370 9.71 19.12 -23.09
CA VAL A 370 9.63 17.66 -23.18
C VAL A 370 9.57 17.20 -24.63
N SER A 371 10.25 16.10 -24.95
CA SER A 371 10.19 15.42 -26.25
C SER A 371 10.10 13.91 -26.08
N TYR A 372 10.03 13.17 -27.18
CA TYR A 372 10.40 11.74 -27.12
C TYR A 372 11.93 11.58 -27.01
N PRO A 373 12.43 10.44 -26.49
CA PRO A 373 13.86 10.22 -26.33
C PRO A 373 14.69 10.36 -27.61
N HIS A 374 15.88 10.92 -27.45
CA HIS A 374 16.79 11.34 -28.52
C HIS A 374 16.13 12.18 -29.62
N PHE A 375 15.13 12.98 -29.25
CA PHE A 375 14.35 13.78 -30.19
C PHE A 375 13.68 12.93 -31.29
N TYR A 376 13.24 11.72 -30.95
CA TYR A 376 12.43 10.87 -31.84
C TYR A 376 11.15 11.62 -32.26
N LEU A 377 10.80 11.55 -33.55
CA LEU A 377 9.72 12.32 -34.19
C LEU A 377 9.84 13.85 -34.14
N ALA A 378 10.94 14.41 -33.61
CA ALA A 378 11.13 15.84 -33.56
C ALA A 378 11.80 16.40 -34.83
N HIS A 379 11.65 17.71 -35.03
CA HIS A 379 12.28 18.42 -36.13
C HIS A 379 13.81 18.19 -36.13
N PRO A 380 14.44 17.90 -37.29
CA PRO A 380 15.86 17.54 -37.36
C PRO A 380 16.83 18.58 -36.77
N SER A 381 16.43 19.85 -36.67
CA SER A 381 17.25 20.91 -36.08
C SER A 381 17.71 20.60 -34.66
N TYR A 382 16.87 19.98 -33.84
CA TYR A 382 17.19 19.67 -32.44
C TYR A 382 18.36 18.69 -32.33
N ARG A 383 18.32 17.61 -33.12
CA ARG A 383 19.42 16.62 -33.17
C ARG A 383 20.65 17.09 -33.92
N THR A 384 20.54 18.09 -34.81
CA THR A 384 21.72 18.65 -35.50
C THR A 384 22.43 19.73 -34.69
N ALA A 385 21.74 20.34 -33.72
CA ALA A 385 22.29 21.35 -32.83
C ALA A 385 23.27 20.77 -31.78
N VAL A 386 23.09 19.50 -31.42
CA VAL A 386 23.92 18.77 -30.44
C VAL A 386 24.49 17.49 -31.04
N THR A 387 25.49 16.88 -30.40
CA THR A 387 25.99 15.54 -30.74
C THR A 387 25.63 14.52 -29.65
N GLY A 388 25.51 13.25 -30.02
CA GLY A 388 25.13 12.15 -29.11
C GLY A 388 23.68 11.67 -29.20
N MET A 389 22.85 12.31 -30.06
CA MET A 389 21.45 11.91 -30.25
C MET A 389 21.32 10.82 -31.33
N ASN A 390 20.68 9.70 -31.00
CA ASN A 390 20.49 8.57 -31.92
C ASN A 390 19.04 8.05 -31.85
N PRO A 391 18.05 8.73 -32.47
CA PRO A 391 16.65 8.32 -32.39
C PRO A 391 16.42 6.95 -33.02
N ASP A 392 15.85 6.03 -32.24
CA ASP A 392 15.49 4.67 -32.65
C ASP A 392 14.04 4.42 -32.27
N ARG A 393 13.23 3.99 -33.23
CA ARG A 393 11.80 3.74 -33.01
C ARG A 393 11.56 2.64 -31.97
N ALA A 394 12.29 1.53 -32.01
CA ALA A 394 12.08 0.43 -31.08
C ALA A 394 12.39 0.82 -29.63
N LYS A 395 13.38 1.69 -29.45
CA LYS A 395 13.84 2.16 -28.13
C LYS A 395 13.11 3.39 -27.61
N HIS A 396 12.64 4.29 -28.48
CA HIS A 396 12.19 5.63 -28.06
C HIS A 396 10.71 5.91 -28.36
N GLU A 397 9.99 4.98 -28.99
CA GLU A 397 8.53 5.09 -29.16
C GLU A 397 7.81 4.79 -27.84
N PHE A 398 6.84 5.65 -27.49
CA PHE A 398 5.91 5.41 -26.38
C PHE A 398 4.93 4.31 -26.76
N ARG A 399 4.76 3.28 -25.91
CA ARG A 399 3.85 2.15 -26.17
C ARG A 399 2.94 1.88 -24.99
N PHE A 400 1.72 1.47 -25.28
CA PHE A 400 0.73 1.13 -24.27
C PHE A 400 -0.24 0.08 -24.82
N ALA A 401 -0.43 -1.03 -24.11
CA ALA A 401 -1.34 -2.08 -24.53
C ALA A 401 -2.41 -2.35 -23.48
N LEU A 402 -3.63 -2.63 -23.93
CA LEU A 402 -4.79 -2.90 -23.08
C LEU A 402 -5.46 -4.22 -23.46
N HIS A 403 -5.94 -4.93 -22.44
CA HIS A 403 -6.84 -6.05 -22.63
C HIS A 403 -8.26 -5.54 -22.98
N PRO A 404 -8.85 -5.96 -24.11
CA PRO A 404 -10.06 -5.35 -24.66
C PRO A 404 -11.31 -5.55 -23.79
N PHE A 405 -11.42 -6.69 -23.11
CA PHE A 405 -12.57 -7.00 -22.28
C PHE A 405 -12.52 -6.33 -20.90
N SER A 406 -11.37 -6.40 -20.22
CA SER A 406 -11.23 -5.87 -18.85
C SER A 406 -10.77 -4.42 -18.78
N GLY A 407 -10.14 -3.88 -19.85
CA GLY A 407 -9.47 -2.58 -19.80
C GLY A 407 -8.16 -2.58 -19.01
N ILE A 408 -7.69 -3.74 -18.56
CA ILE A 408 -6.46 -3.82 -17.76
C ILE A 408 -5.24 -3.57 -18.66
N PRO A 409 -4.29 -2.72 -18.25
CA PRO A 409 -3.02 -2.54 -18.94
C PRO A 409 -2.20 -3.84 -19.00
N MET A 410 -1.81 -4.25 -20.22
CA MET A 410 -1.03 -5.46 -20.46
C MET A 410 0.47 -5.19 -20.52
N THR A 411 0.84 -4.04 -21.08
CA THR A 411 2.20 -3.51 -21.03
C THR A 411 2.17 -1.99 -21.22
N ALA A 412 3.13 -1.30 -20.62
CA ALA A 412 3.41 0.09 -20.91
C ALA A 412 4.91 0.28 -21.06
N ASN A 413 5.31 1.11 -22.01
CA ASN A 413 6.63 1.72 -22.13
C ASN A 413 6.41 3.23 -22.27
N GLY A 414 6.18 3.88 -21.14
CA GLY A 414 6.01 5.32 -21.08
C GLY A 414 7.36 6.02 -21.19
N ARG A 415 7.65 6.60 -22.36
CA ARG A 415 8.97 7.16 -22.68
C ARG A 415 8.89 8.64 -23.00
N ILE A 416 9.57 9.46 -22.19
CA ILE A 416 9.65 10.91 -22.37
C ILE A 416 11.04 11.42 -22.01
N GLN A 417 11.48 12.46 -22.69
CA GLN A 417 12.77 13.13 -22.50
C GLN A 417 12.57 14.55 -22.05
N TYR A 418 13.26 14.94 -20.99
CA TYR A 418 13.33 16.30 -20.48
C TYR A 418 14.56 16.99 -21.05
N ASN A 419 14.34 18.23 -21.49
CA ASN A 419 15.34 19.06 -22.13
C ASN A 419 15.26 20.47 -21.54
N MET A 420 16.35 21.21 -21.65
CA MET A 420 16.43 22.60 -21.22
C MET A 420 16.69 23.52 -22.43
N HIS A 421 16.02 24.66 -22.44
CA HIS A 421 16.26 25.70 -23.43
C HIS A 421 17.42 26.58 -22.97
N LEU A 422 18.57 26.41 -23.62
CA LEU A 422 19.75 27.25 -23.43
C LEU A 422 19.68 28.43 -24.39
N ARG A 423 19.74 29.65 -23.86
CA ARG A 423 19.82 30.89 -24.65
C ARG A 423 20.50 32.00 -23.86
N ASP A 424 20.95 33.03 -24.58
CA ASP A 424 21.43 34.26 -23.96
C ASP A 424 20.25 35.05 -23.38
N ASN A 425 20.23 35.20 -22.06
CA ASN A 425 19.20 35.90 -21.30
C ASN A 425 19.72 37.22 -20.68
N GLY A 426 20.94 37.64 -21.03
CA GLY A 426 21.58 38.85 -20.52
C GLY A 426 22.44 38.65 -19.27
N MET A 427 22.34 37.53 -18.55
CA MET A 427 23.24 37.21 -17.43
C MET A 427 24.68 37.00 -17.93
N ILE A 428 25.67 37.45 -17.17
CA ILE A 428 27.10 37.33 -17.50
C ILE A 428 27.47 35.90 -17.88
N LEU A 429 26.97 34.89 -17.15
CA LEU A 429 27.27 33.48 -17.44
C LEU A 429 26.61 32.94 -18.71
N PHE A 430 25.48 33.51 -19.15
CA PHE A 430 24.77 33.09 -20.36
C PHE A 430 25.10 33.93 -21.60
N GLN A 431 25.90 35.00 -21.47
CA GLN A 431 26.28 35.82 -22.61
C GLN A 431 27.05 35.02 -23.67
N GLY A 432 26.62 35.16 -24.93
CA GLY A 432 27.25 34.54 -26.09
C GLY A 432 27.06 33.02 -26.21
N VAL A 433 26.14 32.43 -25.46
CA VAL A 433 25.71 31.03 -25.67
C VAL A 433 24.74 30.93 -26.86
N PRO A 434 24.68 29.79 -27.57
CA PRO A 434 23.71 29.59 -28.64
C PRO A 434 22.29 29.43 -28.10
N ASP A 435 21.30 29.77 -28.94
CA ASP A 435 19.88 29.52 -28.71
C ASP A 435 19.53 28.11 -29.22
N ILE A 436 19.53 27.13 -28.30
CA ILE A 436 19.33 25.71 -28.59
C ILE A 436 18.63 24.97 -27.45
N ILE A 437 17.99 23.84 -27.78
CA ILE A 437 17.46 22.89 -26.81
C ILE A 437 18.51 21.82 -26.54
N ILE A 438 18.92 21.66 -25.28
CA ILE A 438 19.87 20.65 -24.84
C ILE A 438 19.17 19.57 -24.01
N PRO A 439 19.51 18.29 -24.19
CA PRO A 439 18.87 17.19 -23.46
C PRO A 439 19.43 17.09 -22.04
N ALA A 440 18.57 16.87 -21.04
CA ALA A 440 18.98 16.67 -19.65
C ALA A 440 18.94 15.17 -19.29
N PHE A 441 17.78 14.55 -19.44
CA PHE A 441 17.60 13.12 -19.18
C PHE A 441 16.32 12.62 -19.86
N TRP A 442 16.18 11.30 -19.99
CA TRP A 442 14.92 10.68 -20.38
C TRP A 442 14.58 9.53 -19.46
N ILE A 443 13.29 9.23 -19.39
CA ILE A 443 12.75 8.19 -18.52
C ILE A 443 11.98 7.17 -19.33
N GLU A 444 12.00 5.93 -18.85
CA GLU A 444 11.10 4.86 -19.27
C GLU A 444 10.40 4.29 -18.04
N GLN A 445 9.09 4.56 -17.95
CA GLN A 445 8.23 3.83 -17.03
C GLN A 445 7.73 2.59 -17.75
N ARG A 446 8.17 1.40 -17.32
CA ARG A 446 7.82 0.14 -17.96
C ARG A 446 7.15 -0.84 -17.02
N MET A 447 6.14 -1.53 -17.54
CA MET A 447 5.47 -2.64 -16.87
C MET A 447 5.02 -3.69 -17.87
N VAL A 448 4.89 -4.92 -17.39
CA VAL A 448 4.36 -6.05 -18.14
C VAL A 448 3.47 -6.85 -17.19
N LEU A 449 2.28 -7.20 -17.66
CA LEU A 449 1.32 -8.00 -16.90
C LEU A 449 1.94 -9.34 -16.49
N THR A 450 1.76 -9.74 -15.25
CA THR A 450 2.30 -11.01 -14.73
C THR A 450 1.51 -12.21 -15.25
N GLU A 451 2.16 -13.38 -15.30
CA GLU A 451 1.54 -14.62 -15.79
C GLU A 451 0.32 -15.04 -14.96
N ASN A 452 0.36 -14.88 -13.63
CA ASN A 452 -0.76 -15.20 -12.74
C ASN A 452 -2.02 -14.38 -13.07
N ILE A 453 -1.86 -13.06 -13.28
CA ILE A 453 -3.00 -12.19 -13.63
C ILE A 453 -3.49 -12.51 -15.03
N ALA A 454 -2.57 -12.80 -15.97
CA ALA A 454 -2.93 -13.24 -17.30
C ALA A 454 -3.74 -14.54 -17.27
N ASP A 455 -3.37 -15.51 -16.43
CA ASP A 455 -4.07 -16.78 -16.28
C ASP A 455 -5.47 -16.63 -15.65
N ASP A 456 -5.62 -15.73 -14.68
CA ASP A 456 -6.93 -15.38 -14.12
C ASP A 456 -7.85 -14.78 -15.18
N LEU A 457 -7.34 -13.87 -16.01
CA LEU A 457 -8.11 -13.27 -17.11
C LEU A 457 -8.49 -14.32 -18.17
N LYS A 458 -7.55 -15.18 -18.55
CA LYS A 458 -7.82 -16.31 -19.44
C LYS A 458 -8.85 -17.26 -18.84
N LEU A 459 -8.86 -17.51 -17.53
CA LEU A 459 -9.85 -18.38 -16.89
C LEU A 459 -11.27 -17.83 -17.11
N ILE A 460 -11.45 -16.50 -16.95
CA ILE A 460 -12.74 -15.85 -17.19
C ILE A 460 -13.16 -16.02 -18.66
N GLU A 461 -12.26 -15.77 -19.62
CA GLU A 461 -12.53 -15.96 -21.05
C GLU A 461 -12.82 -17.43 -21.39
N ASN A 462 -12.02 -18.36 -20.88
CA ASN A 462 -12.17 -19.80 -21.09
C ASN A 462 -13.46 -20.35 -20.48
N LEU A 463 -13.89 -19.84 -19.32
CA LEU A 463 -15.18 -20.20 -18.73
C LEU A 463 -16.32 -19.72 -19.63
N ARG A 464 -16.25 -18.47 -20.10
CA ARG A 464 -17.24 -17.88 -21.00
C ARG A 464 -17.37 -18.69 -22.30
N TRP A 465 -16.27 -19.01 -22.96
CA TRP A 465 -16.26 -19.87 -24.16
C TRP A 465 -16.61 -21.33 -23.85
N GLY A 466 -16.18 -21.85 -22.71
CA GLY A 466 -16.46 -23.21 -22.24
C GLY A 466 -17.95 -23.47 -22.04
N PHE A 467 -18.70 -22.49 -21.51
CA PHE A 467 -20.15 -22.60 -21.41
C PHE A 467 -20.85 -22.56 -22.77
N ILE A 468 -20.34 -21.77 -23.71
CA ILE A 468 -20.80 -21.77 -25.11
C ILE A 468 -20.56 -23.14 -25.76
N TYR A 469 -19.37 -23.71 -25.62
CA TYR A 469 -19.06 -25.06 -26.12
C TYR A 469 -19.91 -26.14 -25.44
N THR A 470 -20.18 -26.01 -24.14
CA THR A 470 -21.06 -26.91 -23.38
C THR A 470 -22.50 -26.82 -23.90
N ALA A 471 -22.98 -25.63 -24.25
CA ALA A 471 -24.28 -25.45 -24.89
C ALA A 471 -24.35 -26.16 -26.24
N PHE A 472 -23.31 -26.05 -27.07
CA PHE A 472 -23.22 -26.80 -28.33
C PHE A 472 -23.22 -28.32 -28.11
N ALA A 473 -22.48 -28.81 -27.11
CA ALA A 473 -22.47 -30.23 -26.74
C ALA A 473 -23.83 -30.71 -26.24
N LEU A 474 -24.52 -29.93 -25.40
CA LEU A 474 -25.88 -30.22 -24.91
C LEU A 474 -26.91 -30.24 -26.04
N CYS A 475 -26.80 -29.34 -27.02
CA CYS A 475 -27.60 -29.40 -28.24
C CYS A 475 -27.33 -30.70 -29.03
N GLY A 476 -26.08 -31.13 -29.13
CA GLY A 476 -25.71 -32.41 -29.76
C GLY A 476 -26.25 -33.63 -29.01
N VAL A 477 -26.18 -33.65 -27.68
CA VAL A 477 -26.75 -34.70 -26.83
C VAL A 477 -28.27 -34.71 -26.88
N GLY A 478 -28.91 -33.54 -26.88
CA GLY A 478 -30.36 -33.40 -27.08
C GLY A 478 -30.81 -33.98 -28.42
N ALA A 479 -30.01 -33.81 -29.47
CA ALA A 479 -30.25 -34.43 -30.77
C ALA A 479 -30.06 -35.96 -30.74
N LEU A 480 -29.03 -36.48 -30.07
CA LEU A 480 -28.77 -37.92 -29.93
C LEU A 480 -29.79 -38.66 -29.04
N LEU A 481 -30.30 -38.01 -27.98
CA LEU A 481 -31.28 -38.58 -27.04
C LEU A 481 -32.68 -38.74 -27.64
N LEU A 482 -32.92 -38.19 -28.84
CA LEU A 482 -34.11 -38.51 -29.62
C LEU A 482 -34.10 -39.98 -30.09
N ASP A 483 -33.00 -40.73 -29.93
CA ASP A 483 -32.78 -42.03 -30.59
C ASP A 483 -32.56 -43.29 -29.69
N LEU A 484 -32.50 -43.24 -28.34
CA LEU A 484 -32.17 -44.43 -27.50
C LEU A 484 -33.07 -44.79 -26.30
N GLN A 485 -33.14 -46.10 -25.98
CA GLN A 485 -34.12 -46.76 -25.09
C GLN A 485 -33.96 -46.53 -23.56
N LYS A 486 -35.11 -46.32 -22.89
CA LYS A 486 -35.29 -45.65 -21.57
C LYS A 486 -35.14 -46.50 -20.28
N LYS A 487 -34.89 -47.82 -20.33
CA LYS A 487 -34.98 -48.70 -19.14
C LYS A 487 -33.65 -49.01 -18.43
N ILE A 488 -32.56 -49.11 -19.19
CA ILE A 488 -31.23 -49.46 -18.65
C ILE A 488 -30.59 -48.24 -17.95
N ILE A 489 -30.89 -47.05 -18.45
CA ILE A 489 -30.36 -45.76 -17.95
C ILE A 489 -30.89 -45.47 -16.53
N SER A 490 -32.16 -45.77 -16.22
CA SER A 490 -32.74 -45.42 -14.91
C SER A 490 -32.14 -46.21 -13.74
N LEU A 491 -31.85 -47.50 -13.93
CA LEU A 491 -31.24 -48.34 -12.89
C LEU A 491 -29.76 -47.98 -12.69
N GLY A 492 -29.05 -47.74 -13.81
CA GLY A 492 -27.66 -47.28 -13.80
C GLY A 492 -27.48 -45.94 -13.09
N CYS A 493 -28.35 -44.96 -13.37
CA CYS A 493 -28.32 -43.66 -12.68
C CYS A 493 -28.58 -43.78 -11.17
N SER A 494 -29.50 -44.64 -10.75
CA SER A 494 -29.80 -44.84 -9.32
C SER A 494 -28.62 -45.47 -8.56
N ALA A 495 -28.02 -46.51 -9.13
CA ALA A 495 -26.86 -47.17 -8.56
C ALA A 495 -25.64 -46.21 -8.51
N PHE A 496 -25.45 -45.43 -9.57
CA PHE A 496 -24.39 -44.41 -9.63
C PHE A 496 -24.54 -43.35 -8.55
N LEU A 497 -25.74 -42.80 -8.34
CA LEU A 497 -25.97 -41.76 -7.32
C LEU A 497 -25.75 -42.28 -5.89
N ILE A 498 -26.11 -43.52 -5.60
CA ILE A 498 -25.86 -44.14 -4.27
C ILE A 498 -24.37 -44.40 -4.07
N LEU A 499 -23.69 -44.95 -5.08
CA LEU A 499 -22.25 -45.18 -5.02
C LEU A 499 -21.47 -43.86 -4.88
N LEU A 500 -21.90 -42.82 -5.61
CA LEU A 500 -21.34 -41.48 -5.49
C LEU A 500 -21.56 -40.90 -4.09
N ALA A 501 -22.75 -41.05 -3.50
CA ALA A 501 -23.01 -40.60 -2.14
C ALA A 501 -22.12 -41.31 -1.11
N ILE A 502 -21.97 -42.63 -1.21
CA ILE A 502 -21.09 -43.40 -0.32
C ILE A 502 -19.63 -42.99 -0.49
N ALA A 503 -19.16 -42.88 -1.74
CA ALA A 503 -17.81 -42.46 -2.06
C ALA A 503 -17.52 -41.07 -1.47
N LEU A 504 -18.39 -40.09 -1.74
CA LEU A 504 -18.30 -38.74 -1.20
C LEU A 504 -18.35 -38.75 0.33
N GLY A 505 -19.28 -39.47 0.97
CA GLY A 505 -19.39 -39.52 2.42
C GLY A 505 -18.15 -40.06 3.14
N VAL A 506 -17.49 -41.06 2.55
CA VAL A 506 -16.26 -41.65 3.11
C VAL A 506 -15.03 -40.79 2.83
N SER A 507 -14.90 -40.23 1.62
CA SER A 507 -13.73 -39.45 1.23
C SER A 507 -13.79 -37.99 1.67
N TRP A 508 -14.97 -37.41 1.87
CA TRP A 508 -15.14 -35.98 2.10
C TRP A 508 -14.40 -35.45 3.33
N PRO A 509 -14.42 -36.09 4.52
CA PRO A 509 -13.68 -35.56 5.68
C PRO A 509 -12.19 -35.37 5.37
N SER A 510 -11.56 -36.37 4.75
CA SER A 510 -10.15 -36.28 4.34
C SER A 510 -9.92 -35.21 3.26
N ILE A 511 -10.83 -35.11 2.28
CA ILE A 511 -10.73 -34.10 1.21
C ILE A 511 -10.93 -32.69 1.80
N SER A 512 -11.91 -32.49 2.68
CA SER A 512 -12.21 -31.19 3.26
C SER A 512 -11.07 -30.72 4.17
N ASP A 513 -10.49 -31.62 4.97
CA ASP A 513 -9.34 -31.28 5.82
C ASP A 513 -8.12 -30.93 4.96
N GLN A 514 -7.89 -31.67 3.87
CA GLN A 514 -6.78 -31.40 2.95
C GLN A 514 -6.97 -30.09 2.17
N VAL A 515 -8.19 -29.81 1.70
CA VAL A 515 -8.54 -28.55 1.05
C VAL A 515 -8.39 -27.38 2.02
N LEU A 516 -8.85 -27.53 3.27
CA LEU A 516 -8.71 -26.50 4.30
C LEU A 516 -7.23 -26.26 4.61
N HIS A 517 -6.43 -27.32 4.76
CA HIS A 517 -4.99 -27.24 4.96
C HIS A 517 -4.29 -26.52 3.81
N ASP A 518 -4.56 -26.91 2.56
CA ASP A 518 -3.95 -26.29 1.38
C ASP A 518 -4.35 -24.82 1.20
N LYS A 519 -5.52 -24.43 1.69
CA LYS A 519 -6.02 -23.05 1.63
C LYS A 519 -5.46 -22.18 2.73
N LEU A 520 -5.28 -22.71 3.95
CA LEU A 520 -4.81 -21.98 5.12
C LEU A 520 -3.28 -21.91 5.24
N VAL A 521 -2.55 -22.92 4.79
CA VAL A 521 -1.08 -22.93 4.87
C VAL A 521 -0.48 -21.73 4.12
N ILE A 522 0.55 -21.13 4.72
CA ILE A 522 1.28 -20.04 4.09
C ILE A 522 2.30 -20.64 3.12
N LYS A 523 1.99 -20.60 1.84
CA LYS A 523 2.90 -21.02 0.75
C LYS A 523 2.70 -20.09 -0.43
N ASN A 524 3.75 -19.83 -1.20
CA ASN A 524 3.64 -19.01 -2.40
C ASN A 524 2.52 -19.55 -3.31
N GLY A 525 1.52 -18.71 -3.63
CA GLY A 525 0.34 -19.07 -4.42
C GLY A 525 -0.85 -19.66 -3.64
N SER A 526 -0.80 -19.82 -2.32
CA SER A 526 -2.02 -20.16 -1.55
C SER A 526 -2.95 -18.97 -1.39
N SER A 527 -4.25 -19.23 -1.18
CA SER A 527 -5.22 -18.16 -0.96
C SER A 527 -4.94 -17.37 0.33
N ASN A 528 -4.49 -18.02 1.40
CA ASN A 528 -4.15 -17.34 2.65
C ASN A 528 -2.81 -16.58 2.58
N TYR A 529 -1.94 -16.87 1.60
CA TYR A 529 -0.70 -16.13 1.42
C TYR A 529 -0.93 -14.64 1.18
N GLN A 530 -1.89 -14.28 0.31
CA GLN A 530 -2.18 -12.86 0.04
C GLN A 530 -2.75 -12.14 1.26
N ASN A 531 -3.71 -12.78 1.95
CA ASN A 531 -4.28 -12.25 3.20
C ASN A 531 -3.24 -12.11 4.32
N TRP A 532 -2.18 -12.94 4.31
CA TRP A 532 -1.10 -12.82 5.26
C TRP A 532 -0.13 -11.70 4.87
N ILE A 533 0.27 -11.62 3.59
CA ILE A 533 1.13 -10.55 3.06
C ILE A 533 0.56 -9.19 3.44
N LYS A 534 -0.75 -9.00 3.22
CA LYS A 534 -1.48 -7.79 3.58
C LYS A 534 -2.78 -8.16 4.28
N THR A 535 -2.87 -7.78 5.56
CA THR A 535 -4.02 -8.13 6.40
C THR A 535 -5.30 -7.48 5.86
N PRO A 536 -6.34 -8.25 5.49
CA PRO A 536 -7.56 -7.70 4.86
C PRO A 536 -8.52 -7.05 5.87
N ILE A 537 -8.32 -7.28 7.17
CA ILE A 537 -9.16 -6.70 8.22
C ILE A 537 -8.70 -5.24 8.45
N PRO A 538 -9.60 -4.24 8.34
CA PRO A 538 -9.25 -2.85 8.63
C PRO A 538 -8.77 -2.69 10.07
N MET A 539 -7.60 -2.08 10.24
CA MET A 539 -7.03 -1.78 11.56
C MET A 539 -6.96 -0.28 11.78
N TYR A 540 -7.14 0.14 13.03
CA TYR A 540 -7.00 1.52 13.44
C TYR A 540 -6.14 1.61 14.69
N LEU A 541 -5.17 2.51 14.68
CA LEU A 541 -4.40 2.93 15.84
C LEU A 541 -5.02 4.22 16.41
N GLU A 542 -5.61 4.12 17.59
CA GLU A 542 -6.17 5.24 18.35
C GLU A 542 -5.15 5.64 19.42
N VAL A 543 -4.65 6.88 19.37
CA VAL A 543 -3.68 7.39 20.35
C VAL A 543 -4.32 8.42 21.27
N TYR A 544 -4.04 8.29 22.57
CA TYR A 544 -4.53 9.16 23.62
C TYR A 544 -3.35 9.70 24.41
N PHE A 545 -3.19 11.02 24.40
CA PHE A 545 -2.12 11.70 25.13
C PHE A 545 -2.57 12.09 26.54
N PHE A 546 -1.64 12.05 27.48
CA PHE A 546 -1.82 12.65 28.79
C PHE A 546 -1.21 14.05 28.81
N ASN A 547 -2.06 15.07 28.65
CA ASN A 547 -1.63 16.47 28.70
C ASN A 547 -1.35 16.90 30.15
N TRP A 548 -0.11 17.29 30.43
CA TRP A 548 0.34 17.65 31.77
C TRP A 548 0.06 19.13 32.08
N THR A 549 -0.81 19.40 33.04
CA THR A 549 -1.37 20.74 33.28
C THR A 549 -0.70 21.56 34.38
N ASN A 550 0.11 20.93 35.25
CA ASN A 550 0.78 21.59 36.37
C ASN A 550 2.31 21.33 36.46
N PRO A 551 3.07 21.24 35.35
CA PRO A 551 4.46 20.79 35.40
C PRO A 551 5.39 21.74 36.17
N ASP A 552 5.18 23.06 36.09
CA ASP A 552 6.01 24.05 36.81
C ASP A 552 5.88 23.93 38.34
N ALA A 553 4.68 23.60 38.82
CA ALA A 553 4.43 23.40 40.25
C ALA A 553 5.13 22.13 40.76
N VAL A 554 5.19 21.07 39.93
CA VAL A 554 5.88 19.83 40.26
C VAL A 554 7.40 20.00 40.22
N GLN A 555 7.92 20.77 39.27
CA GLN A 555 9.36 21.04 39.15
C GLN A 555 9.93 21.79 40.38
N THR A 556 9.09 22.59 41.03
CA THR A 556 9.50 23.44 42.17
C THR A 556 9.22 22.81 43.53
N ASN A 557 8.31 21.83 43.61
CA ASN A 557 7.91 21.21 44.87
C ASN A 557 7.57 19.72 44.69
N GLU A 558 8.43 18.86 45.24
CA GLU A 558 8.28 17.40 45.21
C GLU A 558 6.99 16.86 45.86
N SER A 559 6.32 17.66 46.71
CA SER A 559 5.05 17.27 47.34
C SER A 559 3.83 17.48 46.43
N VAL A 560 3.98 18.19 45.32
CA VAL A 560 2.88 18.44 44.36
C VAL A 560 2.73 17.23 43.45
N LYS A 561 1.51 16.69 43.37
CA LYS A 561 1.21 15.58 42.46
C LYS A 561 1.04 16.10 41.02
N PRO A 562 1.65 15.43 40.03
CA PRO A 562 1.35 15.69 38.62
C PRO A 562 -0.15 15.51 38.31
N HIS A 563 -0.70 16.41 37.51
CA HIS A 563 -2.08 16.39 37.05
C HIS A 563 -2.15 16.30 35.53
N PHE A 564 -2.87 15.30 35.04
CA PHE A 564 -3.03 15.03 33.61
C PHE A 564 -4.49 15.15 33.18
N VAL A 565 -4.67 15.60 31.95
CA VAL A 565 -5.95 15.56 31.23
C VAL A 565 -5.74 14.74 29.97
N GLU A 566 -6.58 13.74 29.76
CA GLU A 566 -6.53 12.92 28.54
C GLU A 566 -6.99 13.74 27.32
N MET A 567 -6.27 13.59 26.20
CA MET A 567 -6.59 14.17 24.91
C MET A 567 -6.56 13.09 23.83
N GLY A 568 -7.64 12.97 23.06
CA GLY A 568 -7.77 11.99 21.98
C GLY A 568 -9.20 11.43 21.84
N PRO A 569 -9.39 10.37 21.04
CA PRO A 569 -8.35 9.71 20.25
C PRO A 569 -7.85 10.58 19.08
N TYR A 570 -6.58 10.40 18.72
CA TYR A 570 -6.03 10.72 17.41
C TYR A 570 -5.90 9.40 16.65
N THR A 571 -6.76 9.21 15.65
CA THR A 571 -6.97 7.91 15.01
C THR A 571 -6.24 7.85 13.68
N PHE A 572 -5.52 6.76 13.45
CA PHE A 572 -4.84 6.46 12.21
C PHE A 572 -5.34 5.12 11.66
N SER A 573 -5.66 5.03 10.37
CA SER A 573 -5.79 3.73 9.71
C SER A 573 -4.41 3.09 9.62
N GLU A 574 -4.31 1.83 10.02
CA GLU A 574 -3.06 1.08 10.07
C GLU A 574 -3.10 -0.07 9.06
N VAL A 575 -2.07 -0.18 8.23
CA VAL A 575 -1.91 -1.26 7.25
C VAL A 575 -0.57 -1.94 7.49
N HIS A 576 -0.59 -3.26 7.53
CA HIS A 576 0.57 -4.10 7.76
C HIS A 576 0.89 -4.88 6.49
N GLU A 577 2.14 -4.77 6.03
CA GLU A 577 2.64 -5.46 4.85
C GLU A 577 3.90 -6.26 5.18
N ARG A 578 3.96 -7.52 4.73
CA ARG A 578 5.17 -8.34 4.85
C ARG A 578 6.01 -8.21 3.60
N VAL A 579 7.25 -7.82 3.78
CA VAL A 579 8.22 -7.57 2.72
C VAL A 579 9.49 -8.40 2.98
N ASN A 580 10.39 -8.42 1.99
CA ASN A 580 11.70 -9.11 2.08
C ASN A 580 11.61 -10.58 2.52
N LEU A 581 10.69 -11.34 1.89
CA LEU A 581 10.41 -12.72 2.29
C LEU A 581 11.53 -13.69 1.88
N VAL A 582 11.95 -14.50 2.83
CA VAL A 582 12.89 -15.61 2.64
C VAL A 582 12.25 -16.90 3.16
N TRP A 583 12.00 -17.84 2.25
CA TRP A 583 11.43 -19.14 2.59
C TRP A 583 12.52 -20.13 2.98
N ASN A 584 12.34 -20.83 4.09
CA ASN A 584 13.32 -21.75 4.64
C ASN A 584 12.88 -23.22 4.46
N ASP A 585 13.83 -24.12 4.22
CA ASP A 585 13.57 -25.55 3.98
C ASP A 585 12.92 -26.28 5.18
N ASN A 586 13.00 -25.71 6.38
CA ASN A 586 12.42 -26.29 7.60
C ASN A 586 10.94 -25.94 7.81
N GLY A 587 10.26 -25.32 6.83
CA GLY A 587 8.86 -24.94 6.95
C GLY A 587 8.64 -23.63 7.71
N THR A 588 9.65 -22.75 7.74
CA THR A 588 9.51 -21.38 8.24
C THR A 588 9.67 -20.35 7.13
N VAL A 589 9.21 -19.14 7.39
CA VAL A 589 9.42 -17.96 6.54
C VAL A 589 10.00 -16.84 7.38
N THR A 590 11.02 -16.19 6.86
CA THR A 590 11.63 -14.98 7.41
C THR A 590 11.15 -13.78 6.62
N TYR A 591 10.76 -12.70 7.29
CA TYR A 591 10.21 -11.50 6.66
C TYR A 591 10.41 -10.25 7.52
N ASP A 592 10.30 -9.10 6.85
CA ASP A 592 10.24 -7.78 7.47
C ASP A 592 8.80 -7.26 7.48
N GLN A 593 8.46 -6.47 8.49
CA GLN A 593 7.10 -5.95 8.68
C GLN A 593 7.10 -4.44 8.42
N ARG A 594 6.57 -4.05 7.26
CA ARG A 594 6.24 -2.65 6.96
C ARG A 594 4.91 -2.29 7.59
N ARG A 595 4.84 -1.15 8.27
CA ARG A 595 3.60 -0.59 8.81
C ARG A 595 3.34 0.80 8.25
N ILE A 596 2.09 1.04 7.88
CA ILE A 596 1.65 2.27 7.23
C ILE A 596 0.53 2.87 8.07
N TRP A 597 0.69 4.13 8.47
CA TRP A 597 -0.32 4.87 9.20
C TRP A 597 -0.78 6.09 8.40
N HIS A 598 -2.10 6.29 8.33
CA HIS A 598 -2.72 7.45 7.73
C HIS A 598 -3.74 8.05 8.71
N PHE A 599 -3.64 9.34 8.99
CA PHE A 599 -4.54 10.01 9.94
C PHE A 599 -5.98 10.04 9.44
N VAL A 600 -6.94 9.79 10.32
CA VAL A 600 -8.38 9.75 10.01
C VAL A 600 -9.09 10.82 10.87
N PRO A 601 -9.24 12.05 10.35
CA PRO A 601 -9.84 13.16 11.09
C PRO A 601 -11.26 12.85 11.60
N GLU A 602 -12.05 12.09 10.84
CA GLU A 602 -13.46 11.79 11.13
C GLU A 602 -13.64 10.87 12.34
N LEU A 603 -12.60 10.10 12.67
CA LEU A 603 -12.55 9.21 13.84
C LEU A 603 -11.69 9.79 14.97
N SER A 604 -11.23 11.03 14.82
CA SER A 604 -10.40 11.72 15.79
C SER A 604 -11.20 12.80 16.51
N ASN A 605 -10.93 13.01 17.79
CA ASN A 605 -11.63 14.03 18.60
C ASN A 605 -10.85 15.37 18.64
N GLY A 606 -9.85 15.52 17.78
CA GLY A 606 -8.88 16.61 17.74
C GLY A 606 -8.09 16.59 16.43
N THR A 607 -7.21 17.57 16.25
CA THR A 607 -6.35 17.68 15.07
C THR A 607 -4.90 17.33 15.41
N LEU A 608 -4.09 17.03 14.39
CA LEU A 608 -2.66 16.80 14.60
C LEU A 608 -1.89 18.05 15.08
N ASP A 609 -2.54 19.21 15.05
CA ASP A 609 -2.00 20.50 15.46
C ASP A 609 -2.32 20.81 16.93
N ASP A 610 -3.11 19.95 17.58
CA ASP A 610 -3.44 20.07 18.98
C ASP A 610 -2.17 19.99 19.83
N GLU A 611 -2.00 20.96 20.70
CA GLU A 611 -0.82 21.11 21.53
C GLU A 611 -0.92 20.29 22.82
N VAL A 612 0.07 19.42 23.04
CA VAL A 612 0.16 18.55 24.21
C VAL A 612 1.42 18.89 24.99
N THR A 613 1.24 19.13 26.29
CA THR A 613 2.34 19.28 27.24
C THR A 613 2.73 17.91 27.79
N ASN A 614 3.95 17.48 27.52
CA ASN A 614 4.51 16.19 27.92
C ASN A 614 5.85 16.37 28.65
N LEU A 615 6.26 15.37 29.44
CA LEU A 615 7.62 15.30 29.98
C LEU A 615 8.62 15.33 28.82
N ASN A 616 9.67 16.13 28.96
CA ASN A 616 10.71 16.23 27.95
C ASN A 616 11.60 14.97 28.01
N VAL A 617 11.27 13.98 27.17
CA VAL A 617 11.95 12.67 27.14
C VAL A 617 13.42 12.81 26.72
N ILE A 618 13.74 13.80 25.87
CA ILE A 618 15.10 14.05 25.40
C ILE A 618 16.01 14.43 26.56
N THR A 619 15.58 15.41 27.38
CA THR A 619 16.35 15.87 28.53
C THR A 619 16.38 14.82 29.64
N LEU A 620 15.29 14.06 29.82
CA LEU A 620 15.23 12.96 30.79
C LEU A 620 16.26 11.90 30.43
N ASN A 621 16.32 11.48 29.16
CA ASN A 621 17.28 10.49 28.68
C ASN A 621 18.71 10.96 28.81
N ALA A 622 18.99 12.20 28.41
CA ALA A 622 20.32 12.79 28.57
C ALA A 622 20.76 12.79 30.05
N ALA A 623 19.88 13.23 30.96
CA ALA A 623 20.16 13.23 32.40
C ALA A 623 20.30 11.80 32.96
N HIS A 624 19.45 10.87 32.53
CA HIS A 624 19.45 9.48 32.95
C HIS A 624 20.76 8.78 32.56
N PHE A 625 21.18 8.88 31.30
CA PHE A 625 22.42 8.25 30.82
C PHE A 625 23.67 8.87 31.45
N LEU A 626 23.66 10.18 31.70
CA LEU A 626 24.79 10.88 32.32
C LEU A 626 24.83 10.76 33.85
N ARG A 627 23.81 10.19 34.52
CA ARG A 627 23.69 10.19 35.99
C ARG A 627 24.89 9.60 36.73
N ASN A 628 25.55 8.58 36.14
CA ASN A 628 26.65 7.84 36.77
C ASN A 628 28.02 8.08 36.09
N SER A 629 28.15 9.04 35.18
CA SER A 629 29.38 9.27 34.40
C SER A 629 29.72 10.76 34.22
N TYR A 630 30.96 11.05 33.80
CA TYR A 630 31.47 12.37 33.41
C TYR A 630 31.19 13.55 34.39
N PRO A 631 31.81 13.56 35.60
CA PRO A 631 31.59 14.62 36.60
C PRO A 631 31.86 16.04 36.08
N LEU A 632 32.75 16.21 35.10
CA LEU A 632 33.09 17.49 34.47
C LEU A 632 32.10 17.91 33.36
N LEU A 633 31.38 16.97 32.75
CA LEU A 633 30.44 17.24 31.65
C LEU A 633 29.04 17.63 32.18
N LYS A 634 28.65 17.10 33.35
CA LYS A 634 27.33 17.39 33.96
C LYS A 634 27.05 18.89 34.15
N PRO A 635 27.96 19.71 34.70
CA PRO A 635 27.69 21.15 34.87
C PRO A 635 27.57 21.89 33.54
N PHE A 636 28.31 21.45 32.51
CA PHE A 636 28.25 22.03 31.17
C PHE A 636 26.91 21.73 30.49
N ILE A 637 26.46 20.47 30.55
CA ILE A 637 25.14 20.08 30.02
C ILE A 637 24.01 20.73 30.83
N ASP A 638 24.10 20.78 32.16
CA ASP A 638 23.12 21.48 33.00
C ASP A 638 23.05 22.99 32.67
N LEU A 639 24.18 23.63 32.35
CA LEU A 639 24.21 25.01 31.87
C LEU A 639 23.58 25.14 30.49
N PHE A 640 23.92 24.26 29.55
CA PHE A 640 23.37 24.25 28.19
C PHE A 640 21.84 24.10 28.20
N LEU A 641 21.34 23.15 28.99
CA LEU A 641 19.91 22.93 29.20
C LEU A 641 19.20 24.18 29.75
N LYS A 642 19.87 24.97 30.60
CA LYS A 642 19.35 26.25 31.12
C LYS A 642 19.33 27.36 30.08
N THR A 643 20.36 27.46 29.26
CA THR A 643 20.51 28.56 28.29
C THR A 643 19.61 28.40 27.08
N GLU A 644 19.42 27.18 26.59
CA GLU A 644 18.56 26.87 25.43
C GLU A 644 17.07 26.76 25.79
N GLY A 645 16.69 27.04 27.05
CA GLY A 645 15.32 26.91 27.50
C GLY A 645 14.79 25.46 27.48
N SER A 646 15.66 24.47 27.61
CA SER A 646 15.28 23.05 27.67
C SER A 646 14.61 22.74 29.02
N LEU A 647 13.28 22.87 29.05
CA LEU A 647 12.44 22.65 30.23
C LEU A 647 12.28 21.15 30.57
N LEU A 648 11.87 20.87 31.82
CA LEU A 648 11.48 19.53 32.28
C LEU A 648 10.36 18.94 31.41
N TRP A 649 9.53 19.80 30.84
CA TRP A 649 8.39 19.48 30.00
C TRP A 649 8.49 20.23 28.67
N LYS A 650 7.76 19.78 27.65
CA LYS A 650 7.63 20.46 26.37
C LYS A 650 6.18 20.47 25.93
N ASN A 651 5.74 21.60 25.40
CA ASN A 651 4.48 21.72 24.69
C ASN A 651 4.74 21.61 23.18
N LYS A 652 4.15 20.61 22.54
CA LYS A 652 4.36 20.29 21.13
C LYS A 652 3.07 19.76 20.47
N PRO A 653 2.89 20.00 19.16
CA PRO A 653 1.74 19.48 18.45
C PRO A 653 1.83 17.95 18.34
N VAL A 654 0.67 17.29 18.26
CA VAL A 654 0.55 15.83 18.17
C VAL A 654 1.34 15.24 17.00
N ARG A 655 1.36 15.90 15.82
CA ARG A 655 2.17 15.46 14.66
C ARG A 655 3.66 15.33 14.98
N GLU A 656 4.21 16.28 15.73
CA GLU A 656 5.63 16.29 16.12
C GLU A 656 5.91 15.21 17.18
N LEU A 657 5.01 15.04 18.15
CA LEU A 657 5.15 14.02 19.19
C LEU A 657 5.02 12.59 18.65
N LEU A 658 4.27 12.37 17.57
CA LEU A 658 4.08 11.06 16.95
C LEU A 658 5.11 10.77 15.83
N PHE A 659 4.86 11.28 14.62
CA PHE A 659 5.53 10.81 13.41
C PHE A 659 6.56 11.80 12.82
N GLU A 660 6.33 13.12 12.89
CA GLU A 660 7.23 14.12 12.28
C GLU A 660 8.54 14.31 13.07
N GLY A 661 8.44 14.16 14.40
CA GLY A 661 9.55 14.27 15.33
C GLY A 661 9.91 15.69 15.72
N VAL A 662 10.20 15.87 17.00
CA VAL A 662 10.73 17.08 17.62
C VAL A 662 12.26 17.12 17.43
N LYS A 663 12.75 18.15 16.71
CA LYS A 663 14.17 18.52 16.70
C LYS A 663 14.55 19.17 18.03
N ASP A 664 15.75 18.88 18.54
CA ASP A 664 16.26 19.46 19.78
C ASP A 664 17.78 19.68 19.69
N PRO A 665 18.27 20.91 19.92
CA PRO A 665 19.70 21.22 19.90
C PRO A 665 20.56 20.34 20.83
N LEU A 666 19.96 19.79 21.90
CA LEU A 666 20.64 18.84 22.78
C LEU A 666 20.98 17.53 22.06
N LEU A 667 20.13 17.05 21.15
CA LEU A 667 20.42 15.83 20.38
C LEU A 667 21.63 16.05 19.47
N ASP A 668 21.71 17.21 18.82
CA ASP A 668 22.85 17.58 17.97
C ASP A 668 24.14 17.69 18.79
N LEU A 669 24.08 18.36 19.96
CA LEU A 669 25.20 18.45 20.88
C LEU A 669 25.66 17.05 21.33
N LEU A 670 24.75 16.19 21.78
CA LEU A 670 25.10 14.85 22.27
C LEU A 670 25.72 13.98 21.17
N LYS A 671 25.33 14.16 19.90
CA LYS A 671 25.96 13.49 18.76
C LYS A 671 27.37 13.99 18.49
N THR A 672 27.60 15.31 18.54
CA THR A 672 28.96 15.85 18.34
C THR A 672 29.94 15.37 19.41
N LEU A 673 29.46 15.08 20.62
CA LEU A 673 30.29 14.56 21.71
C LEU A 673 30.66 13.07 21.53
N ASN A 674 29.99 12.34 20.63
CA ASN A 674 30.16 10.92 20.24
C ASN A 674 31.04 10.09 21.20
N THR A 675 30.48 9.73 22.37
CA THR A 675 31.16 8.87 23.34
C THR A 675 30.63 7.45 23.25
N SER A 676 31.47 6.46 23.60
CA SER A 676 31.12 5.03 23.60
C SER A 676 29.92 4.63 24.48
N SER A 677 29.41 5.55 25.30
CA SER A 677 28.25 5.35 26.18
C SER A 677 26.97 6.05 25.71
N LEU A 678 27.04 6.89 24.67
CA LEU A 678 25.92 7.66 24.10
C LEU A 678 25.88 7.42 22.59
N ASN A 679 25.29 6.30 22.19
CA ASN A 679 24.94 6.07 20.79
C ASN A 679 23.45 6.39 20.60
N ILE A 680 23.14 7.60 20.13
CA ILE A 680 21.76 8.03 19.84
C ILE A 680 21.54 7.87 18.33
N PRO A 681 20.78 6.86 17.89
CA PRO A 681 20.64 6.56 16.46
C PRO A 681 19.61 7.44 15.74
N PHE A 682 19.06 8.49 16.37
CA PHE A 682 17.95 9.29 15.83
C PHE A 682 18.24 10.79 15.88
N ASP A 683 17.85 11.55 14.84
CA ASP A 683 17.99 13.01 14.73
C ASP A 683 16.85 13.81 15.37
N LYS A 684 15.74 13.15 15.64
CA LYS A 684 14.55 13.75 16.23
C LYS A 684 13.95 12.79 17.26
N PHE A 685 13.15 13.33 18.17
CA PHE A 685 12.35 12.53 19.08
C PHE A 685 10.88 12.53 18.68
N GLY A 686 10.26 11.36 18.65
CA GLY A 686 8.82 11.17 18.66
C GLY A 686 8.52 9.70 18.83
N TRP A 687 7.30 9.38 19.29
CA TRP A 687 6.94 8.03 19.71
C TRP A 687 6.93 7.01 18.56
N PHE A 688 6.74 7.47 17.32
CA PHE A 688 6.67 6.66 16.11
C PHE A 688 7.56 7.19 14.97
N VAL A 689 8.54 8.05 15.29
CA VAL A 689 9.45 8.65 14.29
C VAL A 689 10.25 7.56 13.57
N GLY A 690 10.29 7.66 12.24
CA GLY A 690 11.00 6.71 11.39
C GLY A 690 10.37 5.33 11.32
N ARG A 691 9.17 5.14 11.88
CA ARG A 691 8.45 3.85 11.86
C ARG A 691 7.49 3.74 10.68
N ASN A 692 6.81 4.83 10.32
CA ASN A 692 5.90 4.83 9.18
C ASN A 692 6.67 4.46 7.91
N LEU A 693 6.20 3.45 7.18
CA LEU A 693 6.80 2.91 5.96
C LEU A 693 8.16 2.25 6.13
N SER A 694 8.62 2.04 7.36
CA SER A 694 9.89 1.36 7.60
C SER A 694 9.73 -0.16 7.53
N ASP A 695 10.60 -0.81 6.75
CA ASP A 695 10.67 -2.28 6.67
C ASP A 695 11.34 -2.86 7.90
N THR A 696 12.37 -2.18 8.39
CA THR A 696 13.33 -2.75 9.34
C THR A 696 13.07 -2.34 10.78
N PHE A 697 12.18 -1.37 11.04
CA PHE A 697 12.00 -0.80 12.38
C PHE A 697 11.54 -1.85 13.41
N ASP A 698 10.58 -2.70 13.04
CA ASP A 698 10.05 -3.76 13.91
C ASP A 698 11.00 -4.97 14.03
N GLY A 699 12.06 -5.02 13.21
CA GLY A 699 13.00 -6.12 13.09
C GLY A 699 12.51 -7.25 12.17
N THR A 700 13.39 -8.21 11.90
CA THR A 700 13.09 -9.36 11.04
C THR A 700 12.41 -10.46 11.86
N PHE A 701 11.28 -10.98 11.40
CA PHE A 701 10.56 -12.08 12.02
C PHE A 701 10.84 -13.39 11.30
N THR A 702 10.96 -14.49 12.02
CA THR A 702 10.92 -15.85 11.43
C THR A 702 9.83 -16.66 12.10
N MET A 703 8.90 -17.19 11.30
CA MET A 703 7.72 -17.89 11.79
C MET A 703 7.44 -19.18 11.03
N ASN A 704 6.73 -20.11 11.69
CA ASN A 704 6.22 -21.32 11.06
C ASN A 704 5.11 -21.02 10.04
N THR A 705 5.18 -21.64 8.86
CA THR A 705 4.23 -21.42 7.76
C THR A 705 2.97 -22.29 7.86
N GLY A 706 2.99 -23.30 8.73
CA GLY A 706 1.95 -24.31 8.85
C GLY A 706 2.17 -25.55 7.97
N THR A 707 3.26 -25.65 7.19
CA THR A 707 3.54 -26.83 6.34
C THR A 707 3.70 -28.11 7.13
N ASN A 708 4.17 -28.01 8.38
CA ASN A 708 4.38 -29.15 9.28
C ASN A 708 3.15 -29.44 10.17
N GLY A 709 2.11 -28.61 10.07
CA GLY A 709 0.90 -28.65 10.92
C GLY A 709 0.32 -27.26 11.12
N LEU A 710 -1.00 -27.11 10.96
CA LEU A 710 -1.67 -25.79 11.09
C LEU A 710 -1.71 -25.30 12.55
N GLU A 711 -1.55 -26.20 13.50
CA GLU A 711 -1.45 -25.91 14.93
C GLU A 711 -0.16 -25.16 15.30
N GLU A 712 0.87 -25.23 14.46
CA GLU A 712 2.14 -24.50 14.64
C GLU A 712 2.20 -23.23 13.80
N MET A 713 1.22 -22.99 12.91
CA MET A 713 1.20 -21.86 11.99
C MET A 713 1.25 -20.51 12.73
N GLY A 714 2.07 -19.59 12.23
CA GLY A 714 2.18 -18.22 12.72
C GLY A 714 3.02 -18.07 14.00
N PHE A 715 3.42 -19.16 14.66
CA PHE A 715 4.34 -19.09 15.79
C PHE A 715 5.74 -18.63 15.34
N LEU A 716 6.25 -17.62 16.02
CA LEU A 716 7.61 -17.12 15.84
C LEU A 716 8.62 -18.10 16.42
N THR A 717 9.67 -18.36 15.65
CA THR A 717 10.84 -19.13 16.07
C THR A 717 12.04 -18.24 16.35
N GLN A 718 12.14 -17.09 15.66
CA GLN A 718 13.24 -16.14 15.83
C GLN A 718 12.76 -14.71 15.59
N TRP A 719 13.43 -13.77 16.24
CA TRP A 719 13.33 -12.33 15.99
C TRP A 719 14.75 -11.76 15.89
N ASN A 720 15.02 -10.98 14.86
CA ASN A 720 16.37 -10.49 14.51
C ASN A 720 17.41 -11.62 14.43
N GLY A 721 17.04 -12.75 13.79
CA GLY A 721 17.90 -13.92 13.59
C GLY A 721 18.23 -14.72 14.86
N SER A 722 17.58 -14.42 15.99
CA SER A 722 17.82 -15.09 17.28
C SER A 722 16.53 -15.66 17.87
N PRO A 723 16.54 -16.87 18.45
CA PRO A 723 15.41 -17.41 19.22
C PRO A 723 15.26 -16.76 20.60
N ARG A 724 16.15 -15.82 20.94
CA ARG A 724 16.14 -15.09 22.20
C ARG A 724 16.36 -13.60 21.96
N THR A 725 15.67 -12.76 22.70
CA THR A 725 15.71 -11.30 22.51
C THR A 725 16.99 -10.66 23.04
N GLY A 726 17.72 -11.35 23.93
CA GLY A 726 18.92 -10.84 24.57
C GLY A 726 18.67 -9.82 25.70
N MET A 727 17.42 -9.39 25.87
CA MET A 727 17.04 -8.34 26.83
C MET A 727 16.66 -8.88 28.20
N TYR A 728 16.12 -10.10 28.27
CA TYR A 728 15.54 -10.67 29.49
C TYR A 728 16.13 -12.05 29.84
N ARG A 729 16.13 -12.39 31.13
CA ARG A 729 16.78 -13.61 31.66
C ARG A 729 15.88 -14.85 31.51
N GLY A 730 16.48 -16.04 31.50
CA GLY A 730 15.74 -17.30 31.56
C GLY A 730 14.69 -17.44 30.45
N LYS A 731 13.51 -17.98 30.76
CA LYS A 731 12.43 -18.18 29.77
C LYS A 731 11.82 -16.87 29.26
N CYS A 732 11.91 -15.79 30.06
CA CYS A 732 11.43 -14.47 29.67
C CYS A 732 12.16 -13.93 28.41
N GLY A 733 13.42 -14.30 28.19
CA GLY A 733 14.14 -13.88 26.99
C GLY A 733 13.78 -14.65 25.71
N GLU A 734 12.90 -15.64 25.76
CA GLU A 734 12.58 -16.50 24.59
C GLU A 734 11.61 -15.80 23.64
N VAL A 735 11.86 -15.92 22.34
CA VAL A 735 10.93 -15.48 21.28
C VAL A 735 9.90 -16.59 21.10
N TYR A 736 8.66 -16.32 21.47
CA TYR A 736 7.56 -17.28 21.37
C TYR A 736 6.19 -16.58 21.22
N GLY A 737 5.23 -17.28 20.62
CA GLY A 737 3.91 -16.72 20.30
C GLY A 737 3.79 -16.30 18.85
N THR A 738 2.63 -15.75 18.47
CA THR A 738 2.40 -15.22 17.12
C THR A 738 2.74 -13.73 17.04
N SER A 739 2.77 -13.14 15.84
CA SER A 739 2.84 -11.68 15.68
C SER A 739 1.55 -10.95 16.13
N GLY A 740 0.47 -11.70 16.41
CA GLY A 740 -0.85 -11.16 16.75
C GLY A 740 -1.86 -11.13 15.60
N GLU A 741 -1.42 -11.36 14.36
CA GLU A 741 -2.29 -11.24 13.16
C GLU A 741 -2.66 -12.58 12.54
N LEU A 742 -1.72 -13.53 12.54
CA LEU A 742 -1.95 -14.90 12.08
C LEU A 742 -1.99 -15.84 13.29
N TRP A 743 -3.05 -16.63 13.40
CA TRP A 743 -3.22 -17.56 14.51
C TRP A 743 -3.32 -19.01 14.02
N PRO A 744 -2.82 -19.97 14.82
CA PRO A 744 -2.90 -21.38 14.47
C PRO A 744 -4.35 -21.88 14.45
N ALA A 745 -4.65 -22.73 13.46
CA ALA A 745 -5.93 -23.40 13.34
C ALA A 745 -5.96 -24.62 14.26
N ASN A 746 -6.80 -24.58 15.30
CA ASN A 746 -6.84 -25.60 16.34
C ASN A 746 -8.20 -26.29 16.40
N SER A 747 -8.21 -27.62 16.35
CA SER A 747 -9.43 -28.42 16.55
C SER A 747 -10.04 -28.25 17.96
N LYS A 748 -9.22 -27.87 18.95
CA LYS A 748 -9.62 -27.57 20.33
C LYS A 748 -9.26 -26.15 20.69
N THR A 749 -10.20 -25.42 21.28
CA THR A 749 -9.95 -24.06 21.79
C THR A 749 -8.87 -24.09 22.88
N PRO A 750 -7.71 -23.44 22.69
CA PRO A 750 -6.66 -23.39 23.70
C PRO A 750 -7.10 -22.53 24.90
N PRO A 751 -6.67 -22.85 26.13
CA PRO A 751 -7.03 -22.07 27.31
C PRO A 751 -6.36 -20.69 27.32
N ASN A 752 -5.21 -20.57 26.67
CA ASN A 752 -4.38 -19.37 26.64
C ASN A 752 -3.85 -19.17 25.20
N ILE A 753 -3.58 -17.93 24.84
CA ILE A 753 -2.86 -17.59 23.60
C ILE A 753 -1.67 -16.70 23.92
N THR A 754 -0.63 -16.72 23.09
CA THR A 754 0.58 -15.93 23.28
C THR A 754 0.92 -15.17 22.02
N LEU A 755 1.18 -13.87 22.14
CA LEU A 755 1.68 -13.01 21.07
C LEU A 755 3.01 -12.36 21.47
N PHE A 756 3.79 -11.97 20.47
CA PHE A 756 5.09 -11.31 20.62
C PHE A 756 5.03 -9.89 20.05
N PRO A 757 4.66 -8.89 20.86
CA PRO A 757 4.82 -7.48 20.50
C PRO A 757 6.30 -7.09 20.45
N SER A 758 6.81 -6.79 19.24
CA SER A 758 8.17 -6.29 19.02
C SER A 758 8.46 -5.00 19.79
N ASP A 759 7.43 -4.17 20.01
CA ASP A 759 7.52 -2.90 20.73
C ASP A 759 8.05 -3.00 22.16
N ILE A 760 7.87 -4.15 22.81
CA ILE A 760 8.37 -4.42 24.16
C ILE A 760 9.35 -5.59 24.21
N CYS A 761 9.77 -6.10 23.05
CA CYS A 761 10.77 -7.15 22.89
C CYS A 761 10.48 -8.42 23.74
N ARG A 762 9.20 -8.78 23.93
CA ARG A 762 8.81 -9.94 24.72
C ARG A 762 7.45 -10.50 24.34
N SER A 763 7.21 -11.75 24.73
CA SER A 763 5.89 -12.37 24.64
C SER A 763 4.94 -11.90 25.74
N ILE A 764 3.65 -11.82 25.41
CA ILE A 764 2.54 -11.64 26.34
C ILE A 764 1.52 -12.75 26.13
N THR A 765 0.98 -13.28 27.23
CA THR A 765 0.02 -14.39 27.22
C THR A 765 -1.33 -13.90 27.72
N LEU A 766 -2.38 -14.18 26.97
CA LEU A 766 -3.77 -13.82 27.27
C LEU A 766 -4.56 -15.07 27.66
N GLN A 767 -5.53 -14.93 28.57
CA GLN A 767 -6.35 -16.03 29.08
C GLN A 767 -7.76 -16.01 28.48
N GLY A 768 -8.24 -17.18 28.05
CA GLY A 768 -9.61 -17.35 27.57
C GLY A 768 -10.62 -17.22 28.71
N VAL A 769 -11.60 -16.34 28.55
CA VAL A 769 -12.59 -16.03 29.61
C VAL A 769 -14.03 -16.35 29.20
N GLU A 770 -14.42 -16.03 27.96
CA GLU A 770 -15.82 -16.20 27.52
C GLU A 770 -15.93 -16.48 26.03
N GLN A 771 -17.03 -17.14 25.64
CA GLN A 771 -17.39 -17.31 24.22
C GLN A 771 -18.10 -16.07 23.72
N VAL A 772 -17.74 -15.62 22.52
CA VAL A 772 -18.31 -14.45 21.86
C VAL A 772 -18.75 -14.80 20.45
N SER A 773 -19.70 -14.04 19.91
CA SER A 773 -20.20 -14.24 18.55
C SER A 773 -20.28 -12.91 17.82
N LEU A 774 -19.60 -12.82 16.67
CA LEU A 774 -19.63 -11.66 15.80
C LEU A 774 -20.10 -12.10 14.41
N TYR A 775 -21.11 -11.43 13.84
CA TYR A 775 -21.74 -11.82 12.57
C TYR A 775 -22.11 -13.31 12.47
N ASN A 776 -22.51 -13.96 13.56
CA ASN A 776 -22.77 -15.41 13.67
C ASN A 776 -21.54 -16.32 13.49
N VAL A 777 -20.33 -15.79 13.68
CA VAL A 777 -19.09 -16.57 13.81
C VAL A 777 -18.75 -16.66 15.30
N GLN A 778 -18.65 -17.88 15.82
CA GLN A 778 -18.39 -18.14 17.25
C GLN A 778 -16.89 -18.14 17.51
N GLY A 779 -16.44 -17.46 18.57
CA GLY A 779 -15.03 -17.41 18.98
C GLY A 779 -14.85 -17.41 20.50
N MET A 780 -13.60 -17.42 20.93
CA MET A 780 -13.20 -17.29 22.33
C MET A 780 -12.53 -15.93 22.54
N LYS A 781 -12.96 -15.19 23.57
CA LYS A 781 -12.33 -13.94 24.00
C LYS A 781 -11.21 -14.25 24.99
N TYR A 782 -10.00 -13.79 24.65
CA TYR A 782 -8.80 -13.88 25.47
C TYR A 782 -8.43 -12.50 26.00
N VAL A 783 -8.17 -12.37 27.30
CA VAL A 783 -7.88 -11.09 27.96
C VAL A 783 -6.47 -11.07 28.59
N GLY A 784 -5.86 -9.89 28.60
CA GLY A 784 -4.63 -9.62 29.34
C GLY A 784 -4.95 -9.33 30.80
N ASP A 785 -4.48 -10.20 31.70
CA ASP A 785 -4.74 -10.06 33.14
C ASP A 785 -3.49 -9.62 33.92
N GLU A 786 -3.58 -9.65 35.26
CA GLU A 786 -2.50 -9.18 36.15
C GLU A 786 -1.14 -9.89 35.93
N ARG A 787 -1.11 -11.05 35.27
CA ARG A 787 0.13 -11.78 34.97
C ARG A 787 0.99 -11.11 33.91
N VAL A 788 0.38 -10.33 33.00
CA VAL A 788 1.07 -9.77 31.84
C VAL A 788 2.23 -8.86 32.27
N PHE A 789 1.98 -8.01 33.28
CA PHE A 789 2.93 -7.03 33.82
C PHE A 789 3.29 -7.28 35.30
N ASP A 790 3.21 -8.53 35.74
CA ASP A 790 3.83 -8.94 37.02
C ASP A 790 5.35 -9.13 36.84
N ASN A 791 6.08 -9.02 37.94
CA ASN A 791 7.54 -9.16 37.98
C ASN A 791 8.01 -10.14 39.07
N GLY A 792 7.19 -11.14 39.41
CA GLY A 792 7.50 -12.15 40.44
C GLY A 792 6.85 -11.88 41.79
N VAL A 793 6.14 -10.75 41.96
CA VAL A 793 5.46 -10.40 43.21
C VAL A 793 4.23 -11.28 43.43
N LYS A 794 3.36 -11.37 42.43
CA LYS A 794 2.17 -12.22 42.48
C LYS A 794 2.41 -13.59 41.83
N TYR A 795 3.24 -13.64 40.78
CA TYR A 795 3.44 -14.82 39.94
C TYR A 795 4.94 -15.14 39.79
N PRO A 796 5.48 -16.11 40.54
CA PRO A 796 6.92 -16.40 40.59
C PRO A 796 7.58 -16.63 39.22
N GLU A 797 6.85 -17.18 38.25
CA GLU A 797 7.31 -17.39 36.87
C GLU A 797 7.62 -16.08 36.13
N ALA A 798 7.03 -14.96 36.54
CA ALA A 798 7.24 -13.64 35.96
C ALA A 798 8.48 -12.92 36.54
N SER A 799 9.17 -13.52 37.51
CA SER A 799 10.35 -12.91 38.16
C SER A 799 11.50 -12.59 37.20
N CYS A 800 11.62 -13.32 36.08
CA CYS A 800 12.67 -13.07 35.10
C CYS A 800 12.46 -11.82 34.22
N TRP A 801 11.32 -11.14 34.35
CA TRP A 801 11.05 -9.84 33.73
C TRP A 801 11.67 -8.65 34.47
N CYS A 802 12.12 -8.86 35.70
CA CYS A 802 12.90 -7.88 36.42
C CYS A 802 14.31 -7.78 35.82
N ASN A 803 14.65 -6.60 35.31
CA ASN A 803 15.94 -6.31 34.66
C ASN A 803 17.04 -5.91 35.65
N ALA A 804 16.70 -5.62 36.91
CA ALA A 804 17.67 -5.38 37.95
C ALA A 804 18.48 -6.66 38.27
N ASP A 805 19.59 -6.48 38.98
CA ASP A 805 20.33 -7.60 39.55
C ASP A 805 19.37 -8.51 40.33
N PRO A 806 19.52 -9.85 40.25
CA PRO A 806 18.59 -10.77 40.93
C PRO A 806 18.42 -10.49 42.43
N ALA A 807 19.42 -9.90 43.09
CA ALA A 807 19.35 -9.49 44.49
C ALA A 807 18.48 -8.24 44.75
N GLN A 808 18.19 -7.45 43.72
CA GLN A 808 17.39 -6.22 43.75
C GLN A 808 15.99 -6.41 43.17
N CYS A 809 15.65 -7.63 42.73
CA CYS A 809 14.33 -7.97 42.23
C CYS A 809 13.37 -8.37 43.37
N PRO A 810 12.07 -8.01 43.30
CA PRO A 810 11.45 -7.15 42.28
C PRO A 810 11.82 -5.66 42.49
N ASP A 811 12.13 -4.98 41.39
CA ASP A 811 12.52 -3.56 41.34
C ASP A 811 11.32 -2.60 41.21
N LEU A 812 10.19 -3.12 40.74
CA LEU A 812 8.92 -2.42 40.58
C LEU A 812 7.79 -3.08 41.37
N LYS A 813 6.71 -2.34 41.58
CA LYS A 813 5.44 -2.91 42.04
C LYS A 813 4.69 -3.52 40.84
N PRO A 814 3.80 -4.51 41.06
CA PRO A 814 3.15 -5.22 39.96
C PRO A 814 2.24 -4.33 39.10
N GLY A 815 2.15 -4.66 37.81
CA GLY A 815 1.32 -3.99 36.79
C GLY A 815 2.02 -2.91 35.97
N VAL A 816 3.33 -2.75 36.14
CA VAL A 816 4.19 -1.91 35.31
C VAL A 816 5.43 -2.72 34.91
N PHE A 817 5.75 -2.71 33.63
CA PHE A 817 6.88 -3.43 33.05
C PHE A 817 8.00 -2.49 32.65
N ASN A 818 9.24 -2.88 32.98
CA ASN A 818 10.44 -2.14 32.62
C ASN A 818 10.87 -2.48 31.18
N ALA A 819 10.60 -1.57 30.23
CA ALA A 819 10.95 -1.72 28.82
C ALA A 819 12.32 -1.12 28.47
N SER A 820 13.08 -0.63 29.45
CA SER A 820 14.34 0.11 29.22
C SER A 820 15.34 -0.65 28.36
N ALA A 821 15.51 -1.96 28.59
CA ALA A 821 16.42 -2.80 27.80
C ALA A 821 16.03 -2.84 26.30
N CYS A 822 14.73 -2.90 26.01
CA CYS A 822 14.20 -2.86 24.65
C CYS A 822 14.31 -1.46 24.01
N LYS A 823 14.31 -0.40 24.82
CA LYS A 823 14.32 1.01 24.39
C LYS A 823 15.68 1.69 24.62
N TYR A 824 16.77 1.03 24.21
CA TYR A 824 18.13 1.61 24.21
C TYR A 824 18.60 2.13 25.59
N GLY A 825 18.05 1.62 26.68
CA GLY A 825 18.34 2.04 28.05
C GLY A 825 17.54 3.26 28.54
N SER A 826 16.65 3.83 27.73
CA SER A 826 15.70 4.89 28.13
C SER A 826 14.86 4.43 29.33
N PRO A 827 14.54 5.27 30.34
CA PRO A 827 13.74 4.89 31.51
C PRO A 827 12.24 4.79 31.16
N THR A 828 11.93 4.01 30.14
CA THR A 828 10.61 3.82 29.56
C THR A 828 9.95 2.56 30.12
N PHE A 829 8.69 2.68 30.54
CA PHE A 829 7.91 1.65 31.20
C PHE A 829 6.54 1.46 30.54
N VAL A 830 6.03 0.24 30.56
CA VAL A 830 4.75 -0.12 29.92
C VAL A 830 3.75 -0.62 30.94
N SER A 831 2.49 -0.22 30.80
CA SER A 831 1.37 -0.71 31.61
C SER A 831 0.12 -0.87 30.74
N PHE A 832 -0.98 -1.34 31.33
CA PHE A 832 -2.29 -1.10 30.73
C PHE A 832 -2.72 0.38 30.91
N PRO A 833 -3.67 0.87 30.08
CA PRO A 833 -4.16 2.25 30.16
C PRO A 833 -4.65 2.64 31.56
N HIS A 834 -4.33 3.87 31.97
CA HIS A 834 -4.57 4.44 33.30
C HIS A 834 -4.05 3.59 34.47
N PHE A 835 -3.00 2.79 34.24
CA PHE A 835 -2.51 1.82 35.21
C PHE A 835 -3.60 0.82 35.66
N TYR A 836 -4.50 0.44 34.75
CA TYR A 836 -5.46 -0.64 34.96
C TYR A 836 -4.71 -1.95 35.34
N LEU A 837 -5.22 -2.67 36.35
CA LEU A 837 -4.59 -3.86 36.96
C LEU A 837 -3.21 -3.64 37.60
N ALA A 838 -2.74 -2.39 37.72
CA ALA A 838 -1.50 -2.10 38.44
C ALA A 838 -1.73 -1.79 39.92
N HIS A 839 -0.63 -1.86 40.68
CA HIS A 839 -0.63 -1.51 42.09
C HIS A 839 -1.14 -0.07 42.32
N GLU A 840 -2.05 0.12 43.28
CA GLU A 840 -2.77 1.38 43.55
C GLU A 840 -1.85 2.60 43.74
N SER A 841 -0.61 2.39 44.18
CA SER A 841 0.37 3.46 44.32
C SER A 841 0.69 4.20 43.01
N TYR A 842 0.59 3.54 41.85
CA TYR A 842 0.82 4.21 40.56
C TYR A 842 -0.33 5.19 40.24
N GLN A 843 -1.56 4.78 40.51
CA GLN A 843 -2.76 5.59 40.30
C GLN A 843 -2.83 6.76 41.30
N THR A 844 -2.46 6.52 42.56
CA THR A 844 -2.55 7.54 43.62
C THR A 844 -1.38 8.54 43.63
N ALA A 845 -0.29 8.25 42.92
CA ALA A 845 0.86 9.15 42.81
C ALA A 845 0.62 10.33 41.86
N VAL A 846 -0.30 10.19 40.90
CA VAL A 846 -0.71 11.24 39.95
C VAL A 846 -2.21 11.51 40.08
N THR A 847 -2.72 12.53 39.41
CA THR A 847 -4.16 12.86 39.39
C THR A 847 -4.65 12.99 37.95
N GLY A 848 -5.94 12.67 37.71
CA GLY A 848 -6.54 12.71 36.37
C GLY A 848 -6.64 11.36 35.65
N LEU A 849 -6.23 10.26 36.30
CA LEU A 849 -6.40 8.91 35.76
C LEU A 849 -7.73 8.28 36.21
N ASN A 850 -8.35 7.50 35.32
CA ASN A 850 -9.63 6.83 35.57
C ASN A 850 -9.65 5.39 35.03
N PRO A 851 -8.98 4.43 35.69
CA PRO A 851 -8.93 3.05 35.22
C PRO A 851 -10.32 2.39 35.16
N ASN A 852 -10.68 1.83 34.01
CA ASN A 852 -11.97 1.18 33.76
C ASN A 852 -11.76 -0.11 32.98
N GLN A 853 -12.34 -1.23 33.40
CA GLN A 853 -12.17 -2.50 32.69
C GLN A 853 -12.72 -2.46 31.25
N THR A 854 -13.92 -1.94 31.04
CA THR A 854 -14.58 -1.92 29.73
C THR A 854 -13.78 -1.11 28.69
N GLU A 855 -13.09 -0.06 29.13
CA GLU A 855 -12.26 0.78 28.26
C GLU A 855 -10.79 0.33 28.21
N HIS A 856 -10.25 -0.17 29.32
CA HIS A 856 -8.80 -0.35 29.52
C HIS A 856 -8.33 -1.82 29.50
N GLU A 857 -9.23 -2.79 29.30
CA GLU A 857 -8.89 -4.21 29.10
C GLU A 857 -8.28 -4.48 27.72
N PHE A 858 -7.11 -5.14 27.69
CA PHE A 858 -6.56 -5.74 26.48
C PHE A 858 -7.31 -7.04 26.19
N TYR A 859 -7.89 -7.20 25.00
CA TYR A 859 -8.44 -8.49 24.58
C TYR A 859 -8.31 -8.81 23.09
N MET A 860 -8.44 -10.10 22.78
CA MET A 860 -8.56 -10.64 21.42
C MET A 860 -9.64 -11.72 21.38
N ALA A 861 -10.61 -11.57 20.49
CA ALA A 861 -11.61 -12.59 20.18
C ALA A 861 -11.19 -13.35 18.92
N ILE A 862 -11.11 -14.68 18.99
CA ILE A 862 -10.59 -15.51 17.90
C ILE A 862 -11.52 -16.71 17.65
N GLU A 863 -11.81 -16.98 16.38
CA GLU A 863 -12.40 -18.25 15.93
C GLU A 863 -11.28 -19.30 15.90
N THR A 864 -11.33 -20.27 16.80
CA THR A 864 -10.17 -21.11 17.10
C THR A 864 -9.93 -22.23 16.08
N LYS A 865 -10.93 -22.63 15.30
CA LYS A 865 -10.77 -23.69 14.30
C LYS A 865 -10.01 -23.26 13.06
N THR A 866 -10.09 -21.98 12.71
CA THR A 866 -9.46 -21.38 11.53
C THR A 866 -8.36 -20.38 11.91
N GLY A 867 -8.37 -19.88 13.15
CA GLY A 867 -7.42 -18.86 13.62
C GLY A 867 -7.81 -17.44 13.20
N ILE A 868 -9.05 -17.20 12.78
CA ILE A 868 -9.48 -15.88 12.31
C ILE A 868 -9.78 -14.98 13.52
N PRO A 869 -9.13 -13.80 13.63
CA PRO A 869 -9.48 -12.81 14.63
C PRO A 869 -10.85 -12.20 14.30
N LEU A 870 -11.74 -12.16 15.30
CA LEU A 870 -13.09 -11.61 15.19
C LEU A 870 -13.11 -10.14 15.61
N ASP A 871 -12.54 -9.84 16.77
CA ASP A 871 -12.49 -8.50 17.33
C ASP A 871 -11.28 -8.37 18.25
N VAL A 872 -10.47 -7.35 18.03
CA VAL A 872 -9.20 -7.14 18.72
C VAL A 872 -9.19 -5.74 19.30
N ARG A 873 -8.81 -5.63 20.57
CA ARG A 873 -8.43 -4.38 21.24
C ARG A 873 -7.11 -4.61 21.97
N ALA A 874 -6.02 -4.42 21.23
CA ALA A 874 -4.68 -4.46 21.79
C ALA A 874 -4.32 -3.06 22.27
N GLN A 875 -4.02 -2.90 23.56
CA GLN A 875 -3.88 -1.57 24.14
C GLN A 875 -2.89 -1.53 25.28
N LEU A 876 -2.01 -0.54 25.23
CA LEU A 876 -0.88 -0.36 26.13
C LEU A 876 -0.67 1.13 26.40
N GLN A 877 -0.06 1.41 27.55
CA GLN A 877 0.33 2.74 27.97
C GLN A 877 1.84 2.83 28.08
N ILE A 878 2.40 3.92 27.58
CA ILE A 878 3.81 4.28 27.69
C ILE A 878 3.96 5.28 28.83
N ASN A 879 4.93 5.01 29.69
CA ASN A 879 5.25 5.80 30.87
C ASN A 879 6.75 6.08 30.93
N GLU A 880 7.13 7.21 31.51
CA GLU A 880 8.52 7.56 31.79
C GLU A 880 8.73 7.70 33.30
N HIS A 881 9.86 7.21 33.82
CA HIS A 881 10.15 7.30 35.25
C HIS A 881 10.84 8.62 35.59
N LEU A 882 10.10 9.54 36.20
CA LEU A 882 10.63 10.78 36.74
C LEU A 882 11.15 10.53 38.16
N GLN A 883 12.40 10.87 38.41
CA GLN A 883 13.02 10.75 39.73
C GLN A 883 14.11 11.81 39.92
N PRO A 884 14.55 12.07 41.16
CA PRO A 884 15.68 12.95 41.39
C PRO A 884 16.98 12.48 40.73
N ILE A 885 17.62 13.34 39.92
CA ILE A 885 18.89 13.02 39.23
C ILE A 885 20.00 13.98 39.68
N SER A 886 21.00 13.44 40.36
CA SER A 886 22.13 14.23 40.90
C SER A 886 23.01 14.84 39.80
N GLY A 887 23.23 16.15 39.90
CA GLY A 887 24.04 16.94 38.96
C GLY A 887 23.24 17.69 37.90
N PHE A 888 21.91 17.50 37.84
CA PHE A 888 21.01 18.23 36.96
C PHE A 888 19.96 18.97 37.79
N SER A 889 19.95 20.29 37.69
CA SER A 889 19.15 21.18 38.53
C SER A 889 17.64 21.05 38.31
N PHE A 890 17.21 20.79 37.07
CA PHE A 890 15.80 20.57 36.72
C PHE A 890 15.19 19.33 37.36
N TYR A 891 16.00 18.32 37.66
CA TYR A 891 15.59 17.07 38.28
C TYR A 891 15.88 17.02 39.78
N LYS A 892 16.29 18.13 40.42
CA LYS A 892 16.71 18.09 41.83
C LYS A 892 15.54 17.95 42.80
N HIS A 893 14.41 18.56 42.48
CA HIS A 893 13.25 18.70 43.37
C HIS A 893 11.97 18.08 42.78
N VAL A 894 12.14 17.16 41.83
CA VAL A 894 11.02 16.42 41.22
C VAL A 894 10.64 15.22 42.08
N PRO A 895 9.37 14.81 42.11
CA PRO A 895 8.96 13.58 42.78
C PRO A 895 9.52 12.33 42.08
N ASP A 896 9.58 11.22 42.82
CA ASP A 896 9.81 9.89 42.28
C ASP A 896 8.47 9.25 41.88
N VAL A 897 8.15 9.28 40.58
CA VAL A 897 6.83 8.91 40.05
C VAL A 897 6.88 8.43 38.60
N MET A 898 5.98 7.51 38.23
CA MET A 898 5.75 7.11 36.84
C MET A 898 4.85 8.13 36.16
N ILE A 899 5.38 8.84 35.18
CA ILE A 899 4.67 9.85 34.41
C ILE A 899 4.04 9.15 33.19
N PRO A 900 2.70 9.11 33.08
CA PRO A 900 2.04 8.57 31.90
C PRO A 900 2.19 9.56 30.74
N MET A 901 2.61 9.07 29.58
CA MET A 901 2.89 9.91 28.40
C MET A 901 1.73 9.85 27.41
N LEU A 902 1.41 8.64 26.99
CA LEU A 902 0.28 8.31 26.13
C LEU A 902 -0.14 6.86 26.36
N TRP A 903 -1.37 6.55 25.98
CA TRP A 903 -1.77 5.17 25.71
C TRP A 903 -2.34 5.07 24.32
N PHE A 904 -2.36 3.86 23.79
CA PHE A 904 -2.89 3.61 22.46
C PHE A 904 -3.74 2.35 22.45
N ARG A 905 -4.65 2.29 21.49
CA ARG A 905 -5.49 1.15 21.19
C ARG A 905 -5.39 0.83 19.71
N GLN A 906 -4.89 -0.34 19.41
CA GLN A 906 -5.00 -0.93 18.09
C GLN A 906 -6.29 -1.76 18.05
N ARG A 907 -7.24 -1.36 17.22
CA ARG A 907 -8.49 -2.08 17.00
C ARG A 907 -8.56 -2.71 15.62
N ALA A 908 -9.03 -3.94 15.58
CA ALA A 908 -9.29 -4.68 14.34
C ALA A 908 -10.58 -5.49 14.52
N THR A 909 -11.58 -5.24 13.70
CA THR A 909 -12.88 -5.91 13.79
C THR A 909 -13.20 -6.54 12.45
N LEU A 910 -13.52 -7.83 12.46
CA LEU A 910 -13.88 -8.58 11.25
C LEU A 910 -15.06 -7.91 10.55
N THR A 911 -14.99 -7.74 9.23
CA THR A 911 -16.09 -7.18 8.44
C THR A 911 -17.15 -8.24 8.12
N GLN A 912 -18.36 -7.82 7.76
CA GLN A 912 -19.42 -8.76 7.41
C GLN A 912 -19.05 -9.64 6.21
N GLU A 913 -18.39 -9.07 5.20
CA GLU A 913 -17.94 -9.80 4.01
C GLU A 913 -16.92 -10.88 4.35
N LEU A 914 -15.88 -10.53 5.12
CA LEU A 914 -14.89 -11.50 5.59
C LEU A 914 -15.53 -12.56 6.49
N ALA A 915 -16.55 -12.20 7.28
CA ALA A 915 -17.32 -13.16 8.07
C ALA A 915 -18.12 -14.14 7.20
N GLU A 916 -18.65 -13.72 6.04
CA GLU A 916 -19.34 -14.60 5.10
C GLU A 916 -18.38 -15.60 4.44
N GLN A 917 -17.18 -15.16 4.07
CA GLN A 917 -16.11 -16.04 3.59
C GLN A 917 -15.67 -17.04 4.68
N ALA A 918 -15.49 -16.57 5.92
CA ALA A 918 -15.14 -17.42 7.05
C ALA A 918 -16.22 -18.49 7.32
N LYS A 919 -17.51 -18.15 7.23
CA LYS A 919 -18.61 -19.13 7.38
C LYS A 919 -18.54 -20.22 6.32
N LEU A 920 -18.21 -19.88 5.07
CA LEU A 920 -18.08 -20.86 4.00
C LEU A 920 -16.95 -21.86 4.31
N ALA A 921 -15.79 -21.34 4.76
CA ALA A 921 -14.66 -22.18 5.19
C ALA A 921 -15.04 -23.10 6.37
N LEU A 922 -15.73 -22.56 7.38
CA LEU A 922 -16.23 -23.31 8.54
C LEU A 922 -17.31 -24.35 8.18
N ALA A 923 -18.10 -24.10 7.14
CA ALA A 923 -19.15 -25.00 6.68
C ALA A 923 -18.62 -26.13 5.78
N LEU A 924 -17.44 -25.98 5.18
CA LEU A 924 -16.87 -26.90 4.21
C LEU A 924 -16.87 -28.38 4.68
N PRO A 925 -16.46 -28.72 5.91
CA PRO A 925 -16.51 -30.12 6.38
C PRO A 925 -17.94 -30.67 6.44
N SER A 926 -18.92 -29.82 6.73
CA SER A 926 -20.33 -30.23 6.84
C SER A 926 -21.05 -30.27 5.48
N LEU A 927 -20.60 -29.48 4.50
CA LEU A 927 -21.24 -29.36 3.19
C LEU A 927 -21.28 -30.68 2.42
N GLY A 928 -20.17 -31.44 2.41
CA GLY A 928 -20.14 -32.75 1.77
C GLY A 928 -21.04 -33.78 2.44
N LEU A 929 -21.28 -33.66 3.76
CA LEU A 929 -22.27 -34.48 4.45
C LEU A 929 -23.69 -34.19 3.93
N TYR A 930 -24.05 -32.91 3.78
CA TYR A 930 -25.34 -32.52 3.21
C TYR A 930 -25.51 -32.97 1.75
N VAL A 931 -24.47 -32.82 0.93
CA VAL A 931 -24.44 -33.27 -0.47
C VAL A 931 -24.56 -34.80 -0.56
N CYS A 932 -23.88 -35.54 0.33
CA CYS A 932 -24.00 -36.99 0.45
C CYS A 932 -25.43 -37.40 0.79
N VAL A 933 -26.05 -36.78 1.80
CA VAL A 933 -27.44 -37.04 2.19
C VAL A 933 -28.40 -36.72 1.05
N PHE A 934 -28.17 -35.64 0.31
CA PHE A 934 -28.99 -35.26 -0.85
C PHE A 934 -28.93 -36.29 -1.99
N PHE A 935 -27.74 -36.67 -2.44
CA PHE A 935 -27.61 -37.68 -3.52
C PHE A 935 -28.08 -39.06 -3.07
N GLY A 936 -27.79 -39.44 -1.82
CA GLY A 936 -28.23 -40.70 -1.23
C GLY A 936 -29.76 -40.79 -1.14
N SER A 937 -30.42 -39.70 -0.73
CA SER A 937 -31.89 -39.65 -0.66
C SER A 937 -32.54 -39.72 -2.05
N ILE A 938 -32.00 -39.01 -3.05
CA ILE A 938 -32.49 -39.10 -4.45
C ILE A 938 -32.32 -40.51 -5.01
N GLY A 939 -31.13 -41.12 -4.86
CA GLY A 939 -30.87 -42.49 -5.32
C GLY A 939 -31.79 -43.50 -4.64
N THR A 940 -32.06 -43.33 -3.34
CA THR A 940 -32.97 -44.21 -2.58
C THR A 940 -34.40 -44.08 -3.09
N ILE A 941 -34.90 -42.85 -3.31
CA ILE A 941 -36.23 -42.60 -3.86
C ILE A 941 -36.38 -43.24 -5.25
N LEU A 942 -35.40 -43.08 -6.12
CA LEU A 942 -35.40 -43.69 -7.47
C LEU A 942 -35.45 -45.22 -7.40
N THR A 943 -34.72 -45.82 -6.46
CA THR A 943 -34.71 -47.27 -6.24
C THR A 943 -36.08 -47.76 -5.75
N ILE A 944 -36.69 -47.07 -4.78
CA ILE A 944 -38.03 -47.39 -4.26
C ILE A 944 -39.08 -47.30 -5.38
N VAL A 945 -39.01 -46.26 -6.20
CA VAL A 945 -39.93 -46.07 -7.33
C VAL A 945 -39.75 -47.18 -8.37
N PHE A 946 -38.51 -47.56 -8.70
CA PHE A 946 -38.23 -48.67 -9.62
C PHE A 946 -38.75 -50.02 -9.10
N LEU A 947 -38.50 -50.33 -7.82
CA LEU A 947 -38.98 -51.56 -7.17
C LEU A 947 -40.51 -51.61 -7.14
N PHE A 948 -41.17 -50.52 -6.77
CA PHE A 948 -42.63 -50.42 -6.79
C PHE A 948 -43.22 -50.62 -8.18
N CYS A 949 -42.62 -50.03 -9.22
CA CYS A 949 -43.02 -50.23 -10.61
C CYS A 949 -42.81 -51.68 -11.10
N SER A 950 -41.74 -52.33 -10.65
CA SER A 950 -41.41 -53.71 -11.01
C SER A 950 -42.36 -54.72 -10.35
N ILE A 951 -42.65 -54.55 -9.06
CA ILE A 951 -43.59 -55.38 -8.29
C ILE A 951 -45.02 -55.28 -8.85
N LYS A 952 -45.48 -54.07 -9.17
CA LYS A 952 -46.82 -53.85 -9.74
C LYS A 952 -46.99 -54.47 -11.13
N LYS A 953 -45.91 -54.55 -11.91
CA LYS A 953 -45.91 -55.21 -13.22
C LYS A 953 -45.95 -56.73 -13.08
N TRP A 954 -45.25 -57.28 -12.10
CA TRP A 954 -45.27 -58.72 -11.80
C TRP A 954 -46.66 -59.19 -11.34
N SER A 955 -47.35 -58.38 -10.52
CA SER A 955 -48.73 -58.63 -10.06
C SER A 955 -49.81 -58.56 -11.17
N GLN A 956 -49.52 -57.99 -12.35
CA GLN A 956 -50.46 -57.96 -13.47
C GLN A 956 -50.28 -59.11 -14.47
N THR A 957 -49.28 -59.98 -14.27
CA THR A 957 -48.97 -61.10 -15.19
C THR A 957 -49.71 -62.40 -14.84
N SER A 958 -50.65 -62.37 -13.90
CA SER A 958 -51.47 -63.50 -13.51
C SER A 958 -52.95 -63.27 -13.88
N GLU A 959 -53.26 -63.16 -15.17
CA GLU A 959 -54.59 -63.49 -15.67
C GLU A 959 -54.50 -64.89 -16.27
N MET A 960 -55.21 -65.84 -15.63
CA MET A 960 -55.37 -67.20 -16.12
C MET A 960 -56.14 -67.16 -17.45
N VAL A 961 -55.55 -67.73 -18.50
CA VAL A 961 -56.24 -67.97 -19.77
C VAL A 961 -57.39 -68.96 -19.51
N PRO A 962 -58.66 -68.64 -19.84
CA PRO A 962 -59.76 -69.58 -19.72
C PRO A 962 -59.56 -70.77 -20.67
N TYR A 963 -59.87 -71.98 -20.20
CA TYR A 963 -59.68 -73.27 -20.90
C TYR A 963 -60.44 -73.38 -22.25
N GLU A 964 -61.34 -72.46 -22.59
CA GLU A 964 -62.22 -72.53 -23.77
C GLU A 964 -61.59 -72.04 -25.08
N GLU A 965 -60.41 -71.40 -25.07
CA GLU A 965 -59.73 -70.91 -26.29
C GLU A 965 -58.72 -71.90 -26.92
N LEU A 966 -58.59 -73.13 -26.40
CA LEU A 966 -57.66 -74.14 -26.94
C LEU A 966 -58.29 -75.13 -27.94
N GLN A 967 -59.51 -74.90 -28.42
CA GLN A 967 -60.22 -75.85 -29.31
C GLN A 967 -60.85 -75.27 -30.59
N ASN A 968 -60.32 -74.19 -31.19
CA ASN A 968 -60.63 -73.88 -32.60
C ASN A 968 -59.40 -73.51 -33.41
#